data_AF-A0A6C1BTD2-F1
#
_entry.id   AF-A0A6C1BTD2-F1
#
_cell.length_a   1.000
_cell.length_b   1.000
_cell.length_c   1.000
_cell.angle_alpha   90.00
_cell.angle_beta   90.00
_cell.angle_gamma   90.00
#
_symmetry.space_group_name_H-M   'P 1'
#
loop_
_entity.id
_entity.type
_entity.pdbx_description
1 polymer ?
#
loop_
_entity_poly.entity_id
_entity_poly.type
_entity_poly.pdbx_seq_one_letter_code
_entity_poly.pdbx_strand_id
1 'polypeptide(L)'
;MEKELLGRQWDDRMDAFSNGEFISRNFVCAGLFYNGNSQYLDNMAKLAKKLIDRQKVDGELKGFLENLNYKVSGNAIYSRQVVNRWVNLFKVVKSDQKVGFYRKSANERFDVAELDLGNPSDIQHYAGIIFLRIRGYEDQELSEELKYDLRQELLEEWLEVAEDRWVREYLKRVKEILEDIKRGVYGSHYRFPFSTLAYYLFPVNFDRFENVILVSSVSMYNRRPDTKQNLWQELQKTKDFEDLKGHLESKGKSLRDLEELLDQAFKEENLARLRKDWLKFIKKVLNGGIESRRLVGAFLKKRDRGKKTSVSYGYYEVPARNLELFLFYEDGIENRYIELLKDRLAKFKYAGDVKISVKNEKPIPIHSLFGGEEYFRILKGLEGGSKELRHEESVKLLYALAYFTARLNGFLRLSMEQKEKLIGALLLLNTNLERDQRYDFWDSISFLYDYYGVPFQTVTKRFLSILENGKGSSNAIKNMLISLYKDTKILHFNFDGFKLPEEVVVYVILEKPSPRFFYEKSEMSLVSASRHYMYEVYTIKSKGNEASIELEDKFFVMCDYFGDDVDRLKEYIKQRIEDKRSRFCFISALKDGYAKVLYEDMCSYSDFERKALFIRYKELKTAYVSQRADNDCLVIYTQQFNELAKTLGIRLDEDAAAIAIKPARPSREFEDIYHPALQVFYTEKIGWSSDEVYSQQHNLFLFTLIALSMYESEAFQVPYSKLSLYSKERNIYLNINRQTNEGLKSSYRFPLRTLLYELVEFFRHLPGDKEVS
;
A
#
# COMPACT_ATOMS: atom_id res chain seq x y z
N MET A 1 20.15 -20.69 -36.40
CA MET A 1 19.87 -22.06 -35.92
C MET A 1 18.70 -21.98 -34.97
N GLU A 2 17.52 -22.30 -35.46
CA GLU A 2 16.32 -22.55 -34.66
C GLU A 2 16.52 -23.89 -33.93
N LYS A 3 16.33 -23.91 -32.61
CA LYS A 3 16.26 -25.14 -31.83
C LYS A 3 14.87 -25.19 -31.23
N GLU A 4 14.24 -26.35 -31.34
CA GLU A 4 13.09 -26.73 -30.54
C GLU A 4 13.52 -26.64 -29.07
N LEU A 5 12.97 -25.67 -28.33
CA LEU A 5 13.04 -25.71 -26.87
C LEU A 5 12.01 -26.75 -26.43
N LEU A 6 12.43 -28.00 -26.34
CA LEU A 6 11.85 -28.86 -25.30
C LEU A 6 11.94 -28.07 -24.00
N GLY A 7 10.86 -28.01 -23.21
CA GLY A 7 10.79 -27.32 -21.91
C GLY A 7 11.75 -27.92 -20.88
N ARG A 8 13.05 -27.87 -21.16
CA ARG A 8 14.16 -28.40 -20.37
C ARG A 8 15.26 -27.34 -20.34
N GLN A 9 15.06 -26.33 -19.52
CA GLN A 9 16.00 -26.18 -18.43
C GLN A 9 15.37 -26.94 -17.29
N TRP A 10 15.94 -28.12 -16.97
CA TRP A 10 15.62 -28.83 -15.75
C TRP A 10 15.77 -27.85 -14.60
N ASP A 11 14.65 -27.54 -13.99
CA ASP A 11 14.62 -26.84 -12.72
C ASP A 11 14.16 -27.91 -11.74
N ASP A 12 15.05 -28.36 -10.85
CA ASP A 12 14.73 -29.34 -9.82
C ASP A 12 13.53 -28.85 -8.97
N ARG A 13 13.30 -27.53 -8.92
CA ARG A 13 12.11 -26.92 -8.33
C ARG A 13 10.84 -27.36 -9.03
N MET A 14 10.83 -27.26 -10.36
CA MET A 14 9.73 -27.71 -11.19
C MET A 14 9.54 -29.22 -11.01
N ASP A 15 10.55 -30.06 -11.21
CA ASP A 15 10.42 -31.53 -11.08
C ASP A 15 9.87 -32.00 -9.72
N ALA A 16 10.27 -31.36 -8.61
CA ALA A 16 9.71 -31.62 -7.28
C ALA A 16 8.21 -31.27 -7.16
N PHE A 17 7.71 -30.22 -7.84
CA PHE A 17 6.27 -29.86 -7.86
C PHE A 17 5.37 -30.89 -8.57
N SER A 18 5.97 -31.90 -9.19
CA SER A 18 5.46 -32.49 -10.42
C SER A 18 5.49 -34.00 -10.41
N ASN A 19 6.58 -34.54 -9.88
CA ASN A 19 6.70 -35.95 -9.58
C ASN A 19 5.84 -36.31 -8.37
N GLY A 20 5.25 -35.32 -7.68
CA GLY A 20 4.51 -35.53 -6.45
C GLY A 20 5.34 -36.32 -5.45
N GLU A 21 6.66 -36.10 -5.44
CA GLU A 21 7.57 -36.88 -4.62
C GLU A 21 7.15 -36.74 -3.15
N PHE A 22 7.26 -37.85 -2.41
CA PHE A 22 6.89 -37.96 -1.02
C PHE A 22 7.86 -37.12 -0.18
N ILE A 23 7.68 -35.79 -0.14
CA ILE A 23 8.55 -34.90 0.64
C ILE A 23 8.26 -35.07 2.15
N SER A 24 7.02 -35.45 2.51
CA SER A 24 6.61 -35.94 3.83
C SER A 24 5.13 -36.43 3.77
N ARG A 25 4.60 -37.05 4.84
CA ARG A 25 3.38 -37.90 4.81
C ARG A 25 2.07 -37.25 4.34
N ASN A 26 1.95 -35.92 4.17
CA ASN A 26 0.65 -35.24 3.97
C ASN A 26 0.59 -34.07 2.93
N PHE A 27 1.57 -33.89 2.02
CA PHE A 27 1.72 -32.66 1.20
C PHE A 27 1.16 -32.76 -0.24
N VAL A 28 0.57 -31.67 -0.79
CA VAL A 28 0.16 -31.55 -2.21
C VAL A 28 0.35 -30.12 -2.74
N CYS A 29 1.05 -29.95 -3.87
CA CYS A 29 1.11 -28.71 -4.66
C CYS A 29 -0.10 -28.58 -5.60
N ALA A 30 -0.42 -27.37 -6.08
CA ALA A 30 -1.59 -27.18 -6.94
C ALA A 30 -1.46 -27.94 -8.28
N GLY A 31 -0.25 -27.93 -8.87
CA GLY A 31 0.08 -28.75 -10.03
C GLY A 31 -0.72 -28.37 -11.29
N LEU A 32 -1.05 -27.07 -11.41
CA LEU A 32 -1.93 -26.58 -12.46
C LEU A 32 -1.15 -26.13 -13.70
N PHE A 33 0.03 -25.52 -13.54
CA PHE A 33 0.89 -25.18 -14.67
C PHE A 33 2.07 -26.14 -14.85
N TYR A 34 2.31 -27.02 -13.86
CA TYR A 34 3.34 -28.04 -13.91
C TYR A 34 2.93 -29.31 -13.15
N ASN A 35 3.02 -30.49 -13.78
CA ASN A 35 2.65 -31.77 -13.16
C ASN A 35 3.65 -32.90 -13.48
N GLY A 36 4.83 -32.56 -14.02
CA GLY A 36 5.95 -33.48 -14.23
C GLY A 36 5.86 -34.27 -15.52
N ASN A 37 4.71 -34.21 -16.16
CA ASN A 37 4.52 -34.79 -17.47
C ASN A 37 5.08 -33.83 -18.54
N SER A 38 6.12 -34.27 -19.24
CA SER A 38 6.71 -33.56 -20.37
C SER A 38 5.70 -33.16 -21.46
N GLN A 39 4.65 -33.96 -21.68
CA GLN A 39 3.58 -33.64 -22.63
C GLN A 39 2.69 -32.49 -22.10
N TYR A 40 2.49 -32.41 -20.78
CA TYR A 40 1.72 -31.34 -20.15
C TYR A 40 2.45 -29.99 -20.28
N LEU A 41 3.78 -30.01 -20.09
CA LEU A 41 4.66 -28.89 -20.34
C LEU A 41 4.67 -28.42 -21.80
N ASP A 42 4.75 -29.37 -22.73
CA ASP A 42 4.71 -29.09 -24.17
C ASP A 42 3.38 -28.42 -24.55
N ASN A 43 2.26 -28.92 -24.02
CA ASN A 43 0.95 -28.31 -24.19
C ASN A 43 0.88 -26.89 -23.61
N MET A 44 1.43 -26.66 -22.41
CA MET A 44 1.52 -25.32 -21.82
C MET A 44 2.38 -24.38 -22.65
N ALA A 45 3.49 -24.86 -23.19
CA ALA A 45 4.36 -24.06 -24.05
C ALA A 45 3.63 -23.68 -25.34
N LYS A 46 2.79 -24.56 -25.91
CA LYS A 46 1.94 -24.24 -27.07
C LYS A 46 0.89 -23.20 -26.73
N LEU A 47 0.20 -23.35 -25.60
CA LEU A 47 -0.77 -22.36 -25.13
C LEU A 47 -0.11 -20.99 -24.93
N ALA A 48 1.06 -20.94 -24.29
CA ALA A 48 1.79 -19.69 -24.10
C ALA A 48 2.24 -19.07 -25.42
N LYS A 49 2.71 -19.85 -26.39
CA LYS A 49 3.03 -19.34 -27.74
C LYS A 49 1.80 -18.70 -28.39
N LYS A 50 0.65 -19.37 -28.32
CA LYS A 50 -0.61 -18.86 -28.85
C LYS A 50 -1.06 -17.57 -28.14
N LEU A 51 -0.89 -17.48 -26.82
CA LEU A 51 -1.15 -16.25 -26.05
C LEU A 51 -0.20 -15.10 -26.44
N ILE A 52 1.08 -15.40 -26.67
CA ILE A 52 2.06 -14.44 -27.20
C ILE A 52 1.63 -13.96 -28.59
N ASP A 53 1.12 -14.86 -29.43
CA ASP A 53 0.59 -14.56 -30.76
C ASP A 53 -0.85 -14.00 -30.74
N ARG A 54 -1.37 -13.66 -29.55
CA ARG A 54 -2.70 -13.06 -29.34
C ARG A 54 -3.87 -13.91 -29.81
N GLN A 55 -3.69 -15.22 -29.95
CA GLN A 55 -4.77 -16.13 -30.29
C GLN A 55 -5.68 -16.33 -29.08
N LYS A 56 -6.99 -16.39 -29.32
CA LYS A 56 -7.97 -16.71 -28.29
C LYS A 56 -7.94 -18.22 -28.00
N VAL A 57 -7.42 -18.60 -26.84
CA VAL A 57 -7.18 -20.01 -26.45
C VAL A 57 -7.91 -20.43 -25.17
N ASP A 58 -8.96 -19.72 -24.77
CA ASP A 58 -9.75 -20.04 -23.58
C ASP A 58 -10.40 -21.43 -23.65
N GLY A 59 -10.87 -21.83 -24.83
CA GLY A 59 -11.39 -23.19 -25.07
C GLY A 59 -10.33 -24.28 -24.94
N GLU A 60 -9.14 -24.07 -25.51
CA GLU A 60 -8.03 -25.02 -25.39
C GLU A 60 -7.49 -25.06 -23.95
N LEU A 61 -7.40 -23.92 -23.28
CA LEU A 61 -7.03 -23.82 -21.86
C LEU A 61 -8.06 -24.56 -20.99
N LYS A 62 -9.36 -24.37 -21.22
CA LYS A 62 -10.42 -25.11 -20.51
C LYS A 62 -10.25 -26.61 -20.69
N GLY A 63 -10.10 -27.08 -21.93
CA GLY A 63 -9.91 -28.50 -22.23
C GLY A 63 -8.64 -29.08 -21.60
N PHE A 64 -7.56 -28.29 -21.59
CA PHE A 64 -6.29 -28.63 -20.98
C PHE A 64 -6.34 -28.71 -19.45
N LEU A 65 -7.06 -27.79 -18.80
CA LEU A 65 -7.27 -27.79 -17.35
C LEU A 65 -8.22 -28.92 -16.92
N GLU A 66 -9.22 -29.24 -17.76
CA GLU A 66 -10.20 -30.31 -17.49
C GLU A 66 -9.65 -31.72 -17.75
N ASN A 67 -8.75 -31.89 -18.72
CA ASN A 67 -8.26 -33.20 -19.12
C ASN A 67 -6.73 -33.20 -19.24
N LEU A 68 -6.07 -33.97 -18.37
CA LEU A 68 -4.62 -34.15 -18.36
C LEU A 68 -4.05 -34.69 -19.67
N ASN A 69 -4.85 -35.42 -20.45
CA ASN A 69 -4.47 -36.00 -21.74
C ASN A 69 -4.84 -35.11 -22.93
N TYR A 70 -5.40 -33.92 -22.69
CA TYR A 70 -5.72 -32.98 -23.76
C TYR A 70 -4.45 -32.65 -24.57
N LYS A 71 -4.55 -32.64 -25.90
CA LYS A 71 -3.44 -32.27 -26.78
C LYS A 71 -3.70 -30.91 -27.39
N VAL A 72 -2.87 -29.95 -27.02
CA VAL A 72 -2.92 -28.60 -27.59
C VAL A 72 -2.33 -28.68 -29.00
N SER A 73 -3.06 -28.15 -29.97
CA SER A 73 -2.64 -28.13 -31.37
C SER A 73 -1.52 -27.12 -31.63
N GLY A 74 -0.71 -27.34 -32.67
CA GLY A 74 0.37 -26.44 -33.08
C GLY A 74 1.72 -26.72 -32.44
N ASN A 75 2.69 -25.83 -32.69
CA ASN A 75 4.09 -25.97 -32.26
C ASN A 75 4.52 -24.79 -31.37
N ALA A 76 5.37 -25.05 -30.37
CA ALA A 76 5.93 -24.05 -29.47
C ALA A 76 7.38 -23.70 -29.84
N ILE A 77 7.58 -23.04 -30.99
CA ILE A 77 8.92 -22.69 -31.48
C ILE A 77 9.26 -21.26 -31.02
N TYR A 78 10.36 -21.13 -30.29
CA TYR A 78 10.86 -19.87 -29.75
C TYR A 78 12.28 -19.58 -30.23
N SER A 79 12.57 -18.32 -30.57
CA SER A 79 13.96 -17.93 -30.89
C SER A 79 14.80 -17.85 -29.63
N ARG A 80 15.88 -18.66 -29.56
CA ARG A 80 16.80 -18.71 -28.42
C ARG A 80 17.45 -17.36 -28.08
N GLN A 81 17.62 -16.49 -29.07
CA GLN A 81 18.16 -15.13 -28.88
C GLN A 81 17.15 -14.17 -28.23
N VAL A 82 15.86 -14.51 -28.31
CA VAL A 82 14.73 -13.68 -27.87
C VAL A 82 14.10 -14.22 -26.59
N VAL A 83 14.38 -15.49 -26.25
CA VAL A 83 14.07 -16.04 -24.93
C VAL A 83 14.78 -15.20 -23.88
N ASN A 84 13.96 -14.51 -23.09
CA ASN A 84 14.46 -13.75 -21.97
C ASN A 84 15.00 -14.76 -20.96
N ARG A 85 16.31 -14.69 -20.69
CA ARG A 85 16.80 -15.15 -19.37
C ARG A 85 16.11 -14.26 -18.33
N TRP A 86 16.01 -14.70 -17.08
CA TRP A 86 15.44 -13.85 -16.03
C TRP A 86 16.09 -12.46 -16.06
N VAL A 87 15.35 -11.47 -16.57
CA VAL A 87 15.80 -10.09 -16.71
C VAL A 87 14.89 -9.24 -15.86
N ASN A 88 15.49 -8.74 -14.79
CA ASN A 88 14.85 -7.75 -13.97
C ASN A 88 15.13 -6.36 -14.56
N LEU A 89 14.10 -5.70 -15.11
CA LEU A 89 14.26 -4.44 -15.84
C LEU A 89 15.02 -3.40 -15.03
N PHE A 90 14.74 -3.31 -13.72
CA PHE A 90 15.41 -2.31 -12.89
C PHE A 90 16.91 -2.57 -12.77
N LYS A 91 17.36 -3.82 -12.74
CA LYS A 91 18.79 -4.17 -12.72
C LYS A 91 19.48 -3.74 -14.01
N VAL A 92 18.80 -3.87 -15.15
CA VAL A 92 19.34 -3.46 -16.45
C VAL A 92 19.54 -1.95 -16.53
N VAL A 93 18.59 -1.17 -16.02
CA VAL A 93 18.66 0.31 -16.12
C VAL A 93 19.52 0.96 -15.03
N LYS A 94 20.03 0.20 -14.06
CA LYS A 94 20.91 0.74 -13.01
C LYS A 94 22.24 1.26 -13.56
N SER A 95 22.79 0.61 -14.60
CA SER A 95 24.06 1.00 -15.23
C SER A 95 23.94 2.19 -16.19
N ASP A 96 22.74 2.70 -16.42
CA ASP A 96 22.55 3.83 -17.33
C ASP A 96 23.03 5.15 -16.71
N GLN A 97 23.35 6.11 -17.58
CA GLN A 97 23.47 7.51 -17.18
C GLN A 97 22.20 7.96 -16.44
N LYS A 98 22.37 8.84 -15.46
CA LYS A 98 21.29 9.33 -14.60
C LYS A 98 21.07 10.81 -14.81
N VAL A 99 19.81 11.21 -14.70
CA VAL A 99 19.40 12.61 -14.58
C VAL A 99 18.56 12.74 -13.32
N GLY A 100 18.43 13.95 -12.79
CA GLY A 100 17.68 14.11 -11.55
C GLY A 100 17.01 15.44 -11.35
N PHE A 101 16.27 15.50 -10.24
CA PHE A 101 15.42 16.62 -9.88
C PHE A 101 15.21 16.69 -8.36
N TYR A 102 15.01 17.90 -7.86
CA TYR A 102 14.73 18.11 -6.44
C TYR A 102 13.32 17.66 -6.07
N ARG A 103 13.21 17.05 -4.88
CA ARG A 103 11.91 16.71 -4.29
C ARG A 103 11.12 17.97 -3.97
N LYS A 104 11.67 18.94 -3.23
CA LYS A 104 11.00 20.23 -2.96
C LYS A 104 11.68 21.37 -3.73
N SER A 105 12.73 21.92 -3.15
CA SER A 105 13.71 22.81 -3.79
C SER A 105 15.11 22.44 -3.30
N ALA A 106 16.13 22.96 -3.97
CA ALA A 106 17.51 22.83 -3.49
C ALA A 106 17.59 23.37 -2.05
N ASN A 107 18.30 22.65 -1.17
CA ASN A 107 18.55 23.02 0.23
C ASN A 107 17.32 23.08 1.16
N GLU A 108 16.12 22.73 0.69
CA GLU A 108 14.96 22.61 1.59
C GLU A 108 15.14 21.45 2.56
N ARG A 109 14.78 21.66 3.83
CA ARG A 109 14.95 20.70 4.91
C ARG A 109 13.72 20.64 5.79
N PHE A 110 13.60 19.53 6.52
CA PHE A 110 12.70 19.40 7.66
C PHE A 110 13.52 19.02 8.91
N ASP A 111 13.08 19.51 10.06
CA ASP A 111 13.68 19.16 11.35
C ASP A 111 13.18 17.78 11.80
N VAL A 112 14.02 17.01 12.49
CA VAL A 112 13.60 15.79 13.18
C VAL A 112 13.36 16.15 14.65
N ALA A 113 12.09 16.19 15.02
CA ALA A 113 11.62 16.79 16.26
C ALA A 113 11.17 15.73 17.28
N GLU A 114 11.89 15.63 18.39
CA GLU A 114 11.52 14.71 19.47
C GLU A 114 10.28 15.23 20.22
N LEU A 115 9.41 14.32 20.62
CA LEU A 115 8.24 14.62 21.44
C LEU A 115 8.38 14.05 22.85
N ASP A 116 8.03 14.85 23.86
CA ASP A 116 7.94 14.49 25.27
C ASP A 116 6.49 14.63 25.77
N LEU A 117 6.11 13.92 26.84
CA LEU A 117 4.83 14.18 27.51
C LEU A 117 4.80 15.63 28.01
N GLY A 118 3.78 16.37 27.53
CA GLY A 118 3.53 17.75 27.87
C GLY A 118 2.41 17.89 28.89
N ASN A 119 2.47 18.96 29.67
CA ASN A 119 1.36 19.31 30.54
C ASN A 119 0.20 19.90 29.71
N PRO A 120 -1.07 19.75 30.13
CA PRO A 120 -2.20 20.32 29.38
C PRO A 120 -2.16 21.86 29.24
N SER A 121 -1.49 22.54 30.17
CA SER A 121 -1.19 23.98 30.10
C SER A 121 -0.35 24.36 28.88
N ASP A 122 0.50 23.45 28.41
CA ASP A 122 1.51 23.70 27.38
C ASP A 122 0.93 23.76 25.97
N ILE A 123 -0.31 23.31 25.76
CA ILE A 123 -0.97 23.19 24.44
C ILE A 123 -1.07 24.53 23.69
N GLN A 124 -1.11 25.66 24.42
CA GLN A 124 -1.15 26.99 23.80
C GLN A 124 0.23 27.57 23.50
N HIS A 125 1.29 26.98 24.03
CA HIS A 125 2.65 27.53 23.99
C HIS A 125 3.60 26.67 23.15
N TYR A 126 3.30 25.37 23.01
CA TYR A 126 4.17 24.40 22.35
C TYR A 126 3.43 23.65 21.25
N ALA A 127 4.10 23.39 20.13
CA ALA A 127 3.61 22.48 19.10
C ALA A 127 3.66 21.02 19.60
N GLY A 128 2.72 20.18 19.17
CA GLY A 128 2.64 18.80 19.65
C GLY A 128 1.50 17.98 19.04
N ILE A 129 1.28 16.78 19.58
CA ILE A 129 0.20 15.85 19.21
C ILE A 129 -0.70 15.59 20.42
N ILE A 130 -2.02 15.57 20.20
CA ILE A 130 -3.00 15.17 21.21
C ILE A 130 -3.51 13.77 20.89
N PHE A 131 -3.52 12.92 21.92
CA PHE A 131 -4.16 11.62 21.90
C PHE A 131 -5.41 11.68 22.77
N LEU A 132 -6.53 11.20 22.24
CA LEU A 132 -7.81 11.14 22.96
C LEU A 132 -8.42 9.75 22.76
N ARG A 133 -8.46 8.96 23.84
CA ARG A 133 -9.03 7.62 23.90
C ARG A 133 -10.48 7.66 24.37
N ILE A 134 -11.30 6.79 23.76
CA ILE A 134 -12.63 6.43 24.25
C ILE A 134 -12.53 5.10 25.00
N ARG A 135 -12.97 5.06 26.27
CA ARG A 135 -12.99 3.89 27.17
C ARG A 135 -14.25 3.05 26.96
N GLY A 136 -14.20 1.78 27.33
CA GLY A 136 -15.34 0.85 27.25
C GLY A 136 -15.44 0.08 25.92
N TYR A 137 -14.52 0.35 25.01
CA TYR A 137 -14.45 -0.25 23.67
C TYR A 137 -13.16 -1.05 23.47
N GLU A 138 -12.55 -1.52 24.55
CA GLU A 138 -11.31 -2.28 24.49
C GLU A 138 -11.49 -3.54 23.65
N ASP A 139 -10.52 -3.81 22.78
CA ASP A 139 -10.47 -4.97 21.89
C ASP A 139 -11.57 -5.04 20.81
N GLN A 140 -12.56 -4.13 20.79
CA GLN A 140 -13.65 -4.11 19.81
C GLN A 140 -13.17 -3.77 18.38
N GLU A 141 -13.77 -4.39 17.37
CA GLU A 141 -13.52 -4.07 15.96
C GLU A 141 -14.18 -2.73 15.61
N LEU A 142 -13.44 -1.83 14.95
CA LEU A 142 -13.94 -0.51 14.56
C LEU A 142 -14.75 -0.58 13.26
N SER A 143 -16.04 -0.92 13.38
CA SER A 143 -17.00 -0.89 12.26
C SER A 143 -17.50 0.53 11.95
N GLU A 144 -18.07 0.74 10.76
CA GLU A 144 -18.69 2.04 10.40
C GLU A 144 -19.89 2.38 11.30
N GLU A 145 -20.64 1.37 11.75
CA GLU A 145 -21.70 1.54 12.73
C GLU A 145 -21.14 2.00 14.08
N LEU A 146 -20.06 1.36 14.57
CA LEU A 146 -19.42 1.79 15.81
C LEU A 146 -18.86 3.22 15.68
N LYS A 147 -18.28 3.59 14.54
CA LYS A 147 -17.84 4.99 14.30
C LYS A 147 -19.00 5.99 14.37
N TYR A 148 -20.20 5.59 13.94
CA TYR A 148 -21.39 6.43 14.06
C TYR A 148 -21.77 6.63 15.54
N ASP A 149 -21.77 5.54 16.31
CA ASP A 149 -22.13 5.56 17.74
C ASP A 149 -21.13 6.34 18.59
N LEU A 150 -19.84 6.11 18.38
CA LEU A 150 -18.75 6.86 19.04
C LEU A 150 -18.85 8.37 18.76
N ARG A 151 -19.34 8.76 17.58
CA ARG A 151 -19.58 10.17 17.22
C ARG A 151 -20.68 10.78 18.08
N GLN A 152 -21.76 10.05 18.33
CA GLN A 152 -22.85 10.52 19.20
C GLN A 152 -22.40 10.62 20.66
N GLU A 153 -21.61 9.66 21.15
CA GLU A 153 -21.07 9.69 22.52
C GLU A 153 -20.12 10.85 22.74
N LEU A 154 -19.16 11.06 21.83
CA LEU A 154 -18.22 12.16 21.94
C LEU A 154 -18.91 13.53 21.83
N LEU A 155 -19.99 13.61 21.04
CA LEU A 155 -20.82 14.79 20.95
C LEU A 155 -21.53 15.10 22.28
N GLU A 156 -22.02 14.07 22.98
CA GLU A 156 -22.64 14.20 24.29
C GLU A 156 -21.64 14.70 25.34
N GLU A 157 -20.46 14.11 25.41
CA GLU A 157 -19.38 14.54 26.31
C GLU A 157 -18.97 16.00 26.06
N TRP A 158 -18.93 16.44 24.80
CA TRP A 158 -18.64 17.84 24.48
C TRP A 158 -19.79 18.78 24.90
N LEU A 159 -21.03 18.37 24.63
CA LEU A 159 -22.22 19.15 24.97
C LEU A 159 -22.35 19.45 26.47
N GLU A 160 -21.95 18.51 27.33
CA GLU A 160 -22.01 18.65 28.79
C GLU A 160 -21.16 19.81 29.33
N VAL A 161 -20.02 20.07 28.68
CA VAL A 161 -19.03 21.05 29.17
C VAL A 161 -18.88 22.29 28.27
N ALA A 162 -19.64 22.35 27.18
CA ALA A 162 -19.70 23.49 26.28
C ALA A 162 -20.32 24.70 26.99
N GLU A 163 -19.53 25.76 27.15
CA GLU A 163 -19.95 27.01 27.81
C GLU A 163 -20.58 27.99 26.83
N ASP A 164 -20.17 27.95 25.57
CA ASP A 164 -20.69 28.83 24.55
C ASP A 164 -22.13 28.46 24.18
N ARG A 165 -23.07 29.40 24.37
CA ARG A 165 -24.51 29.17 24.16
C ARG A 165 -24.83 28.69 22.74
N TRP A 166 -24.18 29.24 21.72
CA TRP A 166 -24.44 28.85 20.33
C TRP A 166 -23.86 27.47 20.05
N VAL A 167 -22.64 27.18 20.55
CA VAL A 167 -22.04 25.84 20.40
C VAL A 167 -22.93 24.80 21.06
N ARG A 168 -23.39 25.05 22.29
CA ARG A 168 -24.30 24.15 23.00
C ARG A 168 -25.59 23.88 22.23
N GLU A 169 -26.21 24.92 21.66
CA GLU A 169 -27.42 24.78 20.85
C GLU A 169 -27.15 24.01 19.54
N TYR A 170 -26.04 24.31 18.86
CA TYR A 170 -25.63 23.60 17.66
C TYR A 170 -25.39 22.10 17.93
N LEU A 171 -24.61 21.77 18.96
CA LEU A 171 -24.31 20.38 19.33
C LEU A 171 -25.58 19.62 19.72
N LYS A 172 -26.52 20.27 20.43
CA LYS A 172 -27.82 19.70 20.76
C LYS A 172 -28.62 19.37 19.50
N ARG A 173 -28.71 20.31 18.54
CA ARG A 173 -29.38 20.08 17.25
C ARG A 173 -28.73 18.95 16.45
N VAL A 174 -27.39 18.91 16.40
CA VAL A 174 -26.66 17.81 15.75
C VAL A 174 -26.98 16.48 16.41
N LYS A 175 -27.00 16.40 17.75
CA LYS A 175 -27.32 15.16 18.47
C LYS A 175 -28.68 14.64 18.09
N GLU A 176 -29.69 15.50 18.16
CA GLU A 176 -31.07 15.15 17.82
C GLU A 176 -31.18 14.67 16.37
N ILE A 177 -30.54 15.36 15.42
CA ILE A 177 -30.56 14.95 14.01
C ILE A 177 -29.86 13.61 13.78
N LEU A 178 -28.72 13.35 14.43
CA LEU A 178 -28.05 12.05 14.30
C LEU A 178 -28.90 10.91 14.87
N GLU A 179 -29.65 11.14 15.95
CA GLU A 179 -30.63 10.18 16.48
C GLU A 179 -31.82 10.00 15.53
N ASP A 180 -32.31 11.08 14.93
CA ASP A 180 -33.39 11.05 13.94
C ASP A 180 -32.98 10.26 12.70
N ILE A 181 -31.74 10.44 12.21
CA ILE A 181 -31.19 9.65 11.11
C ILE A 181 -31.10 8.16 11.50
N LYS A 182 -30.54 7.84 12.67
CA LYS A 182 -30.40 6.44 13.13
C LYS A 182 -31.75 5.72 13.21
N ARG A 183 -32.80 6.42 13.63
CA ARG A 183 -34.17 5.87 13.75
C ARG A 183 -34.95 5.90 12.44
N GLY A 184 -34.73 6.90 11.59
CA GLY A 184 -35.44 7.09 10.33
C GLY A 184 -34.94 6.20 9.20
N VAL A 185 -33.63 5.93 9.14
CA VAL A 185 -33.00 5.11 8.08
C VAL A 185 -32.31 3.87 8.68
N TYR A 186 -33.10 3.11 9.44
CA TYR A 186 -32.65 1.98 10.23
C TYR A 186 -31.75 1.02 9.43
N GLY A 187 -30.55 0.72 9.94
CA GLY A 187 -29.57 -0.15 9.30
C GLY A 187 -28.75 0.46 8.15
N SER A 188 -29.06 1.67 7.67
CA SER A 188 -28.30 2.36 6.63
C SER A 188 -27.69 3.71 7.05
N HIS A 189 -28.03 4.23 8.23
CA HIS A 189 -27.49 5.48 8.80
C HIS A 189 -25.96 5.61 8.80
N TYR A 190 -25.21 4.51 8.94
CA TYR A 190 -23.75 4.47 8.92
C TYR A 190 -23.16 4.24 7.52
N ARG A 191 -23.98 4.18 6.46
CA ARG A 191 -23.54 4.02 5.06
C ARG A 191 -23.56 5.35 4.32
N PHE A 192 -22.89 5.41 3.17
CA PHE A 192 -23.02 6.56 2.27
C PHE A 192 -24.49 6.67 1.78
N PRO A 193 -25.10 7.87 1.71
CA PRO A 193 -24.53 9.21 1.99
C PRO A 193 -24.68 9.70 3.44
N PHE A 194 -25.41 9.00 4.32
CA PHE A 194 -25.70 9.44 5.70
C PHE A 194 -24.48 9.50 6.62
N SER A 195 -23.55 8.56 6.49
CA SER A 195 -22.24 8.61 7.16
C SER A 195 -21.47 9.90 6.84
N THR A 196 -21.47 10.30 5.57
CA THR A 196 -20.85 11.55 5.10
C THR A 196 -21.56 12.77 5.67
N LEU A 197 -22.89 12.76 5.73
CA LEU A 197 -23.67 13.81 6.40
C LEU A 197 -23.30 13.93 7.88
N ALA A 198 -23.27 12.80 8.61
CA ALA A 198 -22.92 12.77 10.02
C ALA A 198 -21.50 13.30 10.28
N TYR A 199 -20.55 12.93 9.42
CA TYR A 199 -19.21 13.50 9.43
C TYR A 199 -19.22 15.01 9.19
N TYR A 200 -19.96 15.53 8.22
CA TYR A 200 -20.00 16.98 8.03
C TYR A 200 -20.70 17.74 9.16
N LEU A 201 -21.68 17.16 9.84
CA LEU A 201 -22.29 17.80 11.01
C LEU A 201 -21.36 17.81 12.23
N PHE A 202 -20.63 16.71 12.45
CA PHE A 202 -19.63 16.58 13.50
C PHE A 202 -18.36 15.88 12.96
N PRO A 203 -17.37 16.67 12.46
CA PRO A 203 -16.27 16.18 11.61
C PRO A 203 -15.14 15.55 12.41
N VAL A 204 -15.47 14.49 13.15
CA VAL A 204 -14.53 13.68 13.91
C VAL A 204 -14.39 12.31 13.26
N ASN A 205 -13.17 11.79 13.18
CA ASN A 205 -12.89 10.41 12.80
C ASN A 205 -12.24 9.64 13.94
N PHE A 206 -12.34 8.32 13.84
CA PHE A 206 -11.80 7.38 14.81
C PHE A 206 -10.94 6.36 14.10
N ASP A 207 -9.88 5.95 14.78
CA ASP A 207 -9.04 4.82 14.38
C ASP A 207 -8.73 3.95 15.59
N ARG A 208 -8.47 2.67 15.30
CA ARG A 208 -8.02 1.72 16.32
C ARG A 208 -6.51 1.79 16.42
N PHE A 209 -6.01 1.83 17.65
CA PHE A 209 -4.59 1.70 17.94
C PHE A 209 -4.41 0.64 19.02
N GLU A 210 -3.71 -0.45 18.69
CA GLU A 210 -3.60 -1.62 19.58
C GLU A 210 -4.99 -2.12 20.02
N ASN A 211 -5.23 -2.16 21.33
CA ASN A 211 -6.49 -2.58 21.95
C ASN A 211 -7.45 -1.42 22.23
N VAL A 212 -7.13 -0.18 21.83
CA VAL A 212 -7.93 1.01 22.15
C VAL A 212 -8.44 1.73 20.91
N ILE A 213 -9.50 2.53 21.08
CA ILE A 213 -10.04 3.41 20.05
C ILE A 213 -9.65 4.86 20.37
N LEU A 214 -9.08 5.54 19.38
CA LEU A 214 -8.61 6.92 19.48
C LEU A 214 -9.39 7.82 18.52
N VAL A 215 -9.52 9.10 18.90
CA VAL A 215 -9.91 10.17 17.97
C VAL A 215 -8.73 10.45 17.04
N SER A 216 -8.93 10.24 15.75
CA SER A 216 -7.86 10.23 14.75
C SER A 216 -7.76 11.52 13.95
N SER A 217 -8.87 12.20 13.71
CA SER A 217 -8.88 13.55 13.12
C SER A 217 -10.09 14.37 13.55
N VAL A 218 -9.95 15.71 13.52
CA VAL A 218 -11.04 16.66 13.75
C VAL A 218 -10.99 17.77 12.69
N SER A 219 -11.89 17.75 11.72
CA SER A 219 -11.81 18.53 10.48
C SER A 219 -12.81 19.69 10.44
N MET A 220 -12.70 20.63 11.39
CA MET A 220 -13.54 21.83 11.45
C MET A 220 -13.00 22.98 10.58
N TYR A 221 -12.76 22.75 9.28
CA TYR A 221 -12.18 23.71 8.33
C TYR A 221 -13.10 24.09 7.19
N ASN A 222 -12.71 25.13 6.43
CA ASN A 222 -13.39 25.55 5.22
C ASN A 222 -13.52 24.38 4.25
N ARG A 223 -14.75 24.11 3.85
CA ARG A 223 -15.12 23.03 2.93
C ARG A 223 -15.23 23.60 1.54
N ARG A 224 -15.04 22.78 0.50
CA ARG A 224 -15.20 23.26 -0.88
C ARG A 224 -16.68 23.65 -1.10
N PRO A 225 -16.98 24.76 -1.79
CA PRO A 225 -18.36 25.23 -1.98
C PRO A 225 -19.31 24.15 -2.51
N ASP A 226 -18.86 23.37 -3.49
CA ASP A 226 -19.68 22.37 -4.18
C ASP A 226 -19.95 21.12 -3.33
N THR A 227 -19.20 20.91 -2.25
CA THR A 227 -19.30 19.70 -1.41
C THR A 227 -20.70 19.57 -0.80
N LYS A 228 -21.26 20.70 -0.34
CA LYS A 228 -22.59 20.74 0.27
C LYS A 228 -23.66 20.35 -0.76
N GLN A 229 -23.61 20.99 -1.94
CA GLN A 229 -24.59 20.78 -3.01
C GLN A 229 -24.54 19.32 -3.50
N ASN A 230 -23.35 18.79 -3.72
CA ASN A 230 -23.17 17.40 -4.14
C ASN A 230 -23.70 16.42 -3.09
N LEU A 231 -23.36 16.61 -1.82
CA LEU A 231 -23.87 15.77 -0.73
C LEU A 231 -25.40 15.79 -0.65
N TRP A 232 -25.99 16.99 -0.76
CA TRP A 232 -27.44 17.14 -0.72
C TRP A 232 -28.13 16.43 -1.89
N GLN A 233 -27.58 16.53 -3.09
CA GLN A 233 -28.08 15.80 -4.26
C GLN A 233 -27.96 14.29 -4.08
N GLU A 234 -26.88 13.79 -3.49
CA GLU A 234 -26.70 12.35 -3.24
C GLU A 234 -27.65 11.83 -2.16
N LEU A 235 -27.93 12.63 -1.13
CA LEU A 235 -28.99 12.33 -0.15
C LEU A 235 -30.34 12.19 -0.85
N GLN A 236 -30.74 13.17 -1.66
CA GLN A 236 -32.03 13.17 -2.37
C GLN A 236 -32.23 11.99 -3.34
N LYS A 237 -31.15 11.42 -3.88
CA LYS A 237 -31.21 10.25 -4.78
C LYS A 237 -31.36 8.92 -4.05
N THR A 238 -31.10 8.89 -2.75
CA THR A 238 -31.11 7.66 -1.96
C THR A 238 -32.53 7.26 -1.57
N LYS A 239 -32.87 5.98 -1.67
CA LYS A 239 -34.23 5.47 -1.35
C LYS A 239 -34.65 5.81 0.09
N ASP A 240 -33.73 5.61 1.03
CA ASP A 240 -33.97 5.83 2.46
C ASP A 240 -34.16 7.33 2.81
N PHE A 241 -33.97 8.26 1.86
CA PHE A 241 -34.18 9.69 2.11
C PHE A 241 -35.66 10.03 2.38
N GLU A 242 -36.59 9.35 1.71
CA GLU A 242 -38.03 9.54 1.98
C GLU A 242 -38.42 8.98 3.36
N ASP A 243 -37.77 7.91 3.82
CA ASP A 243 -37.99 7.37 5.17
C ASP A 243 -37.49 8.35 6.25
N LEU A 244 -36.32 8.96 6.02
CA LEU A 244 -35.83 10.05 6.88
C LEU A 244 -36.81 11.21 6.93
N LYS A 245 -37.31 11.64 5.77
CA LYS A 245 -38.27 12.74 5.66
C LYS A 245 -39.56 12.44 6.42
N GLY A 246 -40.15 11.26 6.21
CA GLY A 246 -41.35 10.83 6.95
C GLY A 246 -41.11 10.76 8.46
N HIS A 247 -39.92 10.31 8.89
CA HIS A 247 -39.54 10.30 10.30
C HIS A 247 -39.46 11.72 10.89
N LEU A 248 -38.81 12.64 10.19
CA LEU A 248 -38.69 14.04 10.63
C LEU A 248 -40.07 14.71 10.71
N GLU A 249 -40.92 14.52 9.71
CA GLU A 249 -42.30 15.04 9.69
C GLU A 249 -43.12 14.51 10.87
N SER A 250 -42.99 13.22 11.20
CA SER A 250 -43.67 12.62 12.37
C SER A 250 -43.25 13.23 13.72
N LYS A 251 -42.07 13.86 13.78
CA LYS A 251 -41.55 14.58 14.95
C LYS A 251 -41.81 16.09 14.89
N GLY A 252 -42.56 16.57 13.89
CA GLY A 252 -42.81 17.99 13.68
C GLY A 252 -41.59 18.77 13.19
N LYS A 253 -40.59 18.09 12.62
CA LYS A 253 -39.40 18.67 11.99
C LYS A 253 -39.54 18.66 10.47
N SER A 254 -38.82 19.55 9.81
CA SER A 254 -38.78 19.64 8.34
C SER A 254 -37.39 19.34 7.80
N LEU A 255 -37.32 18.95 6.52
CA LEU A 255 -36.02 18.83 5.82
C LEU A 255 -35.25 20.16 5.76
N ARG A 256 -35.95 21.30 5.88
CA ARG A 256 -35.30 22.61 5.96
C ARG A 256 -34.46 22.76 7.23
N ASP A 257 -34.88 22.16 8.34
CA ASP A 257 -34.12 22.21 9.60
C ASP A 257 -32.77 21.49 9.47
N LEU A 258 -32.73 20.41 8.67
CA LEU A 258 -31.52 19.67 8.34
C LEU A 258 -30.63 20.45 7.38
N GLU A 259 -31.22 21.06 6.33
CA GLU A 259 -30.50 21.88 5.37
C GLU A 259 -29.87 23.12 6.04
N GLU A 260 -30.60 23.79 6.93
CA GLU A 260 -30.09 24.90 7.73
C GLU A 260 -28.96 24.48 8.67
N LEU A 261 -29.07 23.31 9.30
CA LEU A 261 -28.02 22.78 10.16
C LEU A 261 -26.75 22.47 9.35
N LEU A 262 -26.93 21.91 8.15
CA LEU A 262 -25.83 21.68 7.21
C LEU A 262 -25.20 23.00 6.76
N ASP A 263 -26.00 24.03 6.47
CA ASP A 263 -25.51 25.37 6.16
C ASP A 263 -24.67 25.94 7.30
N GLN A 264 -25.13 25.79 8.54
CA GLN A 264 -24.37 26.22 9.71
C GLN A 264 -23.04 25.47 9.83
N ALA A 265 -23.01 24.16 9.53
CA ALA A 265 -21.81 23.34 9.55
C ALA A 265 -20.77 23.72 8.48
N PHE A 266 -21.19 24.46 7.43
CA PHE A 266 -20.31 24.90 6.34
C PHE A 266 -19.87 26.37 6.46
N LYS A 267 -20.42 27.15 7.39
CA LYS A 267 -20.04 28.55 7.62
C LYS A 267 -18.71 28.66 8.35
N GLU A 268 -17.78 29.43 7.79
CA GLU A 268 -16.43 29.63 8.35
C GLU A 268 -16.43 30.19 9.78
N GLU A 269 -17.29 31.16 10.06
CA GLU A 269 -17.44 31.77 11.40
C GLU A 269 -17.86 30.75 12.46
N ASN A 270 -18.81 29.87 12.10
CA ASN A 270 -19.30 28.80 12.96
C ASN A 270 -18.20 27.77 13.21
N LEU A 271 -17.49 27.36 12.17
CA LEU A 271 -16.35 26.46 12.27
C LEU A 271 -15.24 27.04 13.17
N ALA A 272 -14.95 28.35 13.06
CA ALA A 272 -13.99 29.03 13.93
C ALA A 272 -14.42 29.00 15.41
N ARG A 273 -15.71 29.17 15.67
CA ARG A 273 -16.28 29.11 17.02
C ARG A 273 -16.21 27.69 17.60
N LEU A 274 -16.57 26.69 16.80
CA LEU A 274 -16.44 25.27 17.17
C LEU A 274 -14.99 24.91 17.49
N ARG A 275 -14.00 25.35 16.69
CA ARG A 275 -12.57 25.11 16.96
C ARG A 275 -12.13 25.66 18.32
N LYS A 276 -12.56 26.88 18.66
CA LYS A 276 -12.20 27.52 19.93
C LYS A 276 -12.79 26.78 21.12
N ASP A 277 -14.05 26.36 21.04
CA ASP A 277 -14.72 25.65 22.12
C ASP A 277 -14.20 24.21 22.26
N TRP A 278 -13.94 23.54 21.14
CA TRP A 278 -13.32 22.22 21.11
C TRP A 278 -11.93 22.21 21.78
N LEU A 279 -11.10 23.26 21.59
CA LEU A 279 -9.83 23.37 22.33
C LEU A 279 -10.04 23.41 23.85
N LYS A 280 -11.10 24.09 24.32
CA LYS A 280 -11.43 24.13 25.75
C LYS A 280 -11.87 22.76 26.25
N PHE A 281 -12.73 22.08 25.49
CA PHE A 281 -13.18 20.71 25.78
C PHE A 281 -11.97 19.78 25.98
N ILE A 282 -11.03 19.78 25.04
CA ILE A 282 -9.83 18.94 25.12
C ILE A 282 -8.97 19.27 26.33
N LYS A 283 -8.77 20.55 26.66
CA LYS A 283 -8.06 20.94 27.87
C LYS A 283 -8.76 20.44 29.15
N LYS A 284 -10.09 20.47 29.19
CA LYS A 284 -10.85 19.93 30.33
C LYS A 284 -10.65 18.42 30.45
N VAL A 285 -10.72 17.67 29.35
CA VAL A 285 -10.45 16.22 29.34
C VAL A 285 -9.04 15.93 29.85
N LEU A 286 -8.02 16.62 29.33
CA LEU A 286 -6.62 16.38 29.69
C LEU A 286 -6.29 16.73 31.15
N ASN A 287 -6.99 17.71 31.73
CA ASN A 287 -6.84 18.08 33.15
C ASN A 287 -7.66 17.19 34.11
N GLY A 288 -8.41 16.21 33.60
CA GLY A 288 -9.37 15.45 34.42
C GLY A 288 -10.53 16.31 34.94
N GLY A 289 -10.77 17.48 34.33
CA GLY A 289 -11.82 18.43 34.71
C GLY A 289 -13.21 18.07 34.20
N ILE A 290 -13.33 16.97 33.46
CA ILE A 290 -14.59 16.29 33.19
C ILE A 290 -14.54 15.03 34.05
N GLU A 291 -15.53 14.80 34.91
CA GLU A 291 -15.74 13.49 35.56
C GLU A 291 -16.19 12.41 34.56
N SER A 292 -15.70 12.50 33.31
CA SER A 292 -16.00 11.57 32.26
C SER A 292 -15.35 10.25 32.61
N ARG A 293 -16.18 9.24 32.87
CA ARG A 293 -15.71 7.86 32.96
C ARG A 293 -15.25 7.33 31.59
N ARG A 294 -15.56 8.03 30.49
CA ARG A 294 -15.43 7.56 29.12
C ARG A 294 -14.20 8.08 28.38
N LEU A 295 -13.64 9.24 28.72
CA LEU A 295 -12.52 9.81 27.97
C LEU A 295 -11.21 9.84 28.76
N VAL A 296 -10.10 9.61 28.06
CA VAL A 296 -8.73 9.85 28.57
C VAL A 296 -7.93 10.49 27.47
N GLY A 297 -7.11 11.48 27.79
CA GLY A 297 -6.19 12.03 26.81
C GLY A 297 -4.77 12.18 27.33
N ALA A 298 -3.85 12.37 26.39
CA ALA A 298 -2.46 12.73 26.62
C ALA A 298 -2.02 13.77 25.59
N PHE A 299 -1.12 14.66 25.99
CA PHE A 299 -0.48 15.62 25.09
C PHE A 299 1.02 15.34 25.01
N LEU A 300 1.54 15.23 23.79
CA LEU A 300 2.96 15.15 23.52
C LEU A 300 3.45 16.45 22.92
N LYS A 301 4.34 17.17 23.60
CA LYS A 301 4.92 18.44 23.14
C LYS A 301 6.27 18.22 22.45
N LYS A 302 6.57 19.07 21.48
CA LYS A 302 7.91 19.15 20.87
C LYS A 302 8.93 19.56 21.92
N ARG A 303 9.99 18.76 22.03
CA ARG A 303 11.12 19.04 22.91
C ARG A 303 11.95 20.19 22.33
N ASP A 304 12.25 21.19 23.16
CA ASP A 304 13.11 22.29 22.74
C ASP A 304 14.58 21.91 22.97
N ARG A 305 15.30 21.59 21.89
CA ARG A 305 16.75 21.31 21.93
C ARG A 305 17.48 22.32 21.05
N GLY A 306 18.51 22.97 21.60
CA GLY A 306 19.26 24.02 20.91
C GLY A 306 19.95 23.61 19.60
N LYS A 307 20.32 22.33 19.41
CA LYS A 307 20.85 21.81 18.14
C LYS A 307 19.78 20.96 17.47
N LYS A 308 19.29 21.42 16.32
CA LYS A 308 18.25 20.74 15.54
C LYS A 308 18.86 19.66 14.65
N THR A 309 18.41 18.42 14.83
CA THR A 309 18.61 17.37 13.83
C THR A 309 17.72 17.71 12.62
N SER A 310 18.25 17.63 11.40
CA SER A 310 17.46 17.95 10.20
C SER A 310 17.89 17.10 9.01
N VAL A 311 16.99 16.93 8.06
CA VAL A 311 17.22 16.19 6.82
C VAL A 311 16.72 17.02 5.65
N SER A 312 17.51 17.11 4.58
CA SER A 312 17.05 17.73 3.33
C SER A 312 15.98 16.88 2.67
N TYR A 313 15.00 17.46 1.97
CA TYR A 313 14.04 16.65 1.22
C TYR A 313 14.71 15.78 0.15
N GLY A 314 15.88 16.18 -0.35
CA GLY A 314 16.71 15.40 -1.25
C GLY A 314 16.44 15.60 -2.73
N TYR A 315 17.25 14.92 -3.53
CA TYR A 315 17.32 14.94 -4.98
C TYR A 315 17.16 13.51 -5.51
N TYR A 316 16.20 13.30 -6.40
CA TYR A 316 16.03 12.00 -7.05
C TYR A 316 16.86 11.93 -8.32
N GLU A 317 17.51 10.80 -8.53
CA GLU A 317 18.10 10.39 -9.80
C GLU A 317 17.29 9.25 -10.44
N VAL A 318 17.08 9.31 -11.74
CA VAL A 318 16.38 8.32 -12.55
C VAL A 318 17.19 7.99 -13.81
N PRO A 319 16.96 6.84 -14.47
CA PRO A 319 17.61 6.52 -15.75
C PRO A 319 17.39 7.63 -16.78
N ALA A 320 18.46 8.06 -17.46
CA ALA A 320 18.46 9.07 -18.52
C ALA A 320 17.94 8.49 -19.86
N ARG A 321 16.74 7.91 -19.82
CA ARG A 321 16.03 7.36 -20.99
C ARG A 321 14.69 8.07 -21.12
N ASN A 322 14.26 8.32 -22.36
CA ASN A 322 12.94 8.86 -22.62
C ASN A 322 11.88 7.87 -22.15
N LEU A 323 10.88 8.34 -21.42
CA LEU A 323 9.79 7.50 -20.93
C LEU A 323 8.67 7.49 -21.97
N GLU A 324 8.45 6.33 -22.59
CA GLU A 324 7.39 6.12 -23.57
C GLU A 324 6.29 5.26 -22.92
N LEU A 325 5.11 5.86 -22.73
CA LEU A 325 3.99 5.26 -22.02
C LEU A 325 2.92 4.79 -23.00
N PHE A 326 2.47 3.55 -22.86
CA PHE A 326 1.21 3.09 -23.45
C PHE A 326 0.05 3.51 -22.57
N LEU A 327 -1.01 4.07 -23.14
CA LEU A 327 -2.20 4.50 -22.43
C LEU A 327 -3.37 3.56 -22.72
N PHE A 328 -3.85 2.90 -21.67
CA PHE A 328 -5.05 2.07 -21.72
C PHE A 328 -6.18 2.72 -20.91
N TYR A 329 -7.42 2.65 -21.39
CA TYR A 329 -8.58 3.22 -20.70
C TYR A 329 -9.69 2.19 -20.43
N GLU A 330 -10.36 2.32 -19.29
CA GLU A 330 -11.60 1.59 -19.00
C GLU A 330 -12.79 2.30 -19.64
N ASP A 331 -13.76 1.53 -20.11
CA ASP A 331 -15.01 2.06 -20.67
C ASP A 331 -15.69 3.05 -19.71
N GLY A 332 -16.19 4.15 -20.26
CA GLY A 332 -16.79 5.27 -19.51
C GLY A 332 -15.81 6.35 -19.04
N ILE A 333 -14.53 6.26 -19.43
CA ILE A 333 -13.61 7.40 -19.44
C ILE A 333 -13.84 8.24 -20.71
N GLU A 334 -14.12 9.52 -20.55
CA GLU A 334 -14.33 10.43 -21.68
C GLU A 334 -13.00 10.78 -22.38
N ASN A 335 -13.01 10.85 -23.72
CA ASN A 335 -11.82 11.16 -24.53
C ASN A 335 -11.14 12.48 -24.12
N ARG A 336 -11.89 13.49 -23.66
CA ARG A 336 -11.32 14.77 -23.20
C ARG A 336 -10.29 14.59 -22.08
N TYR A 337 -10.48 13.62 -21.19
CA TYR A 337 -9.54 13.37 -20.10
C TYR A 337 -8.25 12.71 -20.60
N ILE A 338 -8.35 11.89 -21.65
CA ILE A 338 -7.22 11.23 -22.27
C ILE A 338 -6.34 12.26 -22.98
N GLU A 339 -6.96 13.15 -23.76
CA GLU A 339 -6.25 14.23 -24.43
C GLU A 339 -5.66 15.25 -23.44
N LEU A 340 -6.39 15.56 -22.36
CA LEU A 340 -5.86 16.38 -21.28
C LEU A 340 -4.61 15.75 -20.64
N LEU A 341 -4.64 14.45 -20.35
CA LEU A 341 -3.48 13.76 -19.77
C LEU A 341 -2.29 13.77 -20.72
N LYS A 342 -2.50 13.49 -22.02
CA LYS A 342 -1.46 13.56 -23.06
C LYS A 342 -0.83 14.95 -23.14
N ASP A 343 -1.67 15.99 -23.23
CA ASP A 343 -1.21 17.40 -23.29
C ASP A 343 -0.37 17.77 -22.07
N ARG A 344 -0.85 17.37 -20.88
CA ARG A 344 -0.15 17.62 -19.62
C ARG A 344 1.18 16.89 -19.53
N LEU A 345 1.27 15.64 -19.98
CA LEU A 345 2.52 14.88 -20.01
C LEU A 345 3.53 15.45 -21.01
N ALA A 346 3.08 15.81 -22.21
CA ALA A 346 3.95 16.36 -23.26
C ALA A 346 4.57 17.71 -22.87
N LYS A 347 3.82 18.54 -22.11
CA LYS A 347 4.29 19.84 -21.61
C LYS A 347 5.08 19.74 -20.31
N PHE A 348 5.06 18.58 -19.64
CA PHE A 348 5.72 18.42 -18.34
C PHE A 348 7.23 18.28 -18.54
N LYS A 349 8.00 19.25 -18.04
CA LYS A 349 9.46 19.14 -17.98
C LYS A 349 9.85 18.28 -16.78
N TYR A 350 10.21 17.02 -17.02
CA TYR A 350 10.63 16.07 -16.00
C TYR A 350 12.15 15.94 -15.98
N ALA A 351 12.78 16.13 -14.82
CA ALA A 351 14.17 15.73 -14.56
C ALA A 351 15.19 15.96 -15.70
N GLY A 352 15.63 17.20 -15.92
CA GLY A 352 16.58 17.50 -17.01
C GLY A 352 15.96 17.32 -18.40
N ASP A 353 16.60 16.52 -19.26
CA ASP A 353 16.26 16.32 -20.68
C ASP A 353 15.38 15.07 -20.96
N VAL A 354 14.90 14.37 -19.93
CA VAL A 354 14.04 13.18 -20.13
C VAL A 354 12.69 13.60 -20.70
N LYS A 355 12.41 13.14 -21.93
CA LYS A 355 11.12 13.37 -22.59
C LYS A 355 10.13 12.29 -22.19
N ILE A 356 8.89 12.69 -21.96
CA ILE A 356 7.77 11.79 -21.71
C ILE A 356 6.86 11.85 -22.94
N SER A 357 6.58 10.70 -23.53
CA SER A 357 5.68 10.56 -24.66
C SER A 357 4.62 9.49 -24.39
N VAL A 358 3.46 9.65 -25.02
CA VAL A 358 2.47 8.58 -25.12
C VAL A 358 2.64 7.92 -26.48
N LYS A 359 2.80 6.60 -26.49
CA LYS A 359 3.14 5.85 -27.70
C LYS A 359 1.97 5.67 -28.65
N ASN A 360 0.81 5.32 -28.11
CA ASN A 360 -0.38 5.06 -28.89
C ASN A 360 -1.15 6.36 -29.15
N GLU A 361 -1.34 6.69 -30.42
CA GLU A 361 -2.11 7.87 -30.85
C GLU A 361 -3.58 7.75 -30.43
N LYS A 362 -4.16 6.55 -30.59
CA LYS A 362 -5.54 6.26 -30.20
C LYS A 362 -5.58 5.60 -28.82
N PRO A 363 -6.56 5.95 -27.97
CA PRO A 363 -6.81 5.24 -26.73
C PRO A 363 -7.03 3.74 -26.99
N ILE A 364 -6.46 2.87 -26.15
CA ILE A 364 -6.65 1.41 -26.25
C ILE A 364 -7.50 0.95 -25.06
N PRO A 365 -8.56 0.17 -25.25
CA PRO A 365 -9.33 -0.36 -24.13
C PRO A 365 -8.46 -1.24 -23.20
N ILE A 366 -8.57 -1.06 -21.88
CA ILE A 366 -7.81 -1.84 -20.88
C ILE A 366 -8.06 -3.33 -21.04
N HIS A 367 -9.28 -3.73 -21.42
CA HIS A 367 -9.62 -5.14 -21.57
C HIS A 367 -8.77 -5.87 -22.63
N SER A 368 -8.14 -5.14 -23.56
CA SER A 368 -7.21 -5.72 -24.54
C SER A 368 -5.97 -6.34 -23.89
N LEU A 369 -5.51 -5.81 -22.75
CA LEU A 369 -4.40 -6.37 -21.96
C LEU A 369 -4.73 -7.71 -21.31
N PHE A 370 -6.01 -8.06 -21.26
CA PHE A 370 -6.54 -9.25 -20.58
C PHE A 370 -7.27 -10.20 -21.53
N GLY A 371 -7.15 -9.98 -22.85
CA GLY A 371 -7.73 -10.82 -23.89
C GLY A 371 -9.22 -10.59 -24.17
N GLY A 372 -9.85 -9.54 -23.60
CA GLY A 372 -11.24 -9.16 -23.88
C GLY A 372 -12.05 -8.71 -22.65
N GLU A 373 -13.18 -8.05 -22.89
CA GLU A 373 -14.03 -7.46 -21.83
C GLU A 373 -14.58 -8.50 -20.85
N GLU A 374 -14.91 -9.70 -21.33
CA GLU A 374 -15.41 -10.77 -20.47
C GLU A 374 -14.40 -11.21 -19.40
N TYR A 375 -13.11 -11.18 -19.72
CA TYR A 375 -12.03 -11.55 -18.81
C TYR A 375 -11.67 -10.39 -17.89
N PHE A 376 -11.68 -9.17 -18.43
CA PHE A 376 -11.46 -7.97 -17.61
C PHE A 376 -12.54 -7.81 -16.53
N ARG A 377 -13.81 -8.12 -16.85
CA ARG A 377 -14.90 -8.09 -15.86
C ARG A 377 -14.64 -9.03 -14.67
N ILE A 378 -14.03 -10.19 -14.87
CA ILE A 378 -13.72 -11.12 -13.77
C ILE A 378 -12.68 -10.55 -12.80
N LEU A 379 -11.72 -9.76 -13.32
CA LEU A 379 -10.69 -9.12 -12.50
C LEU A 379 -11.27 -8.00 -11.63
N LYS A 380 -12.35 -7.35 -12.06
CA LYS A 380 -13.02 -6.28 -11.31
C LYS A 380 -13.81 -6.75 -10.08
N GLY A 381 -13.83 -8.06 -9.83
CA GLY A 381 -14.57 -8.69 -8.73
C GLY A 381 -15.92 -9.26 -9.18
N LEU A 382 -16.42 -10.26 -8.44
CA LEU A 382 -17.77 -10.80 -8.61
C LEU A 382 -18.80 -9.92 -7.92
N GLU A 383 -19.95 -9.69 -8.56
CA GLU A 383 -21.13 -9.11 -7.90
C GLU A 383 -21.47 -9.95 -6.65
N GLY A 384 -21.40 -9.34 -5.45
CA GLY A 384 -21.70 -10.00 -4.18
C GLY A 384 -20.49 -10.44 -3.34
N GLY A 385 -19.25 -10.22 -3.80
CA GLY A 385 -18.05 -10.37 -2.95
C GLY A 385 -17.67 -11.82 -2.59
N SER A 386 -18.15 -12.81 -3.36
CA SER A 386 -17.73 -14.21 -3.19
C SER A 386 -16.21 -14.32 -3.38
N LYS A 387 -15.53 -14.90 -2.39
CA LYS A 387 -14.10 -15.23 -2.48
C LYS A 387 -13.84 -16.55 -3.20
N GLU A 388 -14.88 -17.28 -3.60
CA GLU A 388 -14.77 -18.55 -4.29
C GLU A 388 -15.40 -18.44 -5.68
N LEU A 389 -14.60 -18.77 -6.69
CA LEU A 389 -14.99 -18.75 -8.10
C LEU A 389 -15.44 -20.15 -8.52
N ARG A 390 -16.47 -20.21 -9.36
CA ARG A 390 -16.85 -21.45 -10.05
C ARG A 390 -15.78 -21.83 -11.09
N HIS A 391 -15.86 -23.06 -11.61
CA HIS A 391 -14.95 -23.55 -12.65
C HIS A 391 -14.79 -22.60 -13.83
N GLU A 392 -15.89 -22.14 -14.41
CA GLU A 392 -15.83 -21.29 -15.60
C GLU A 392 -15.22 -19.91 -15.31
N GLU A 393 -15.53 -19.33 -14.15
CA GLU A 393 -14.97 -18.05 -13.69
C GLU A 393 -13.48 -18.19 -13.39
N SER A 394 -13.08 -19.32 -12.82
CA SER A 394 -11.69 -19.67 -12.52
C SER A 394 -10.86 -19.80 -13.80
N VAL A 395 -11.36 -20.51 -14.80
CA VAL A 395 -10.70 -20.63 -16.12
C VAL A 395 -10.56 -19.27 -16.79
N LYS A 396 -11.60 -18.42 -16.75
CA LYS A 396 -11.54 -17.05 -17.29
C LYS A 396 -10.50 -16.19 -16.59
N LEU A 397 -10.42 -16.25 -15.27
CA LEU A 397 -9.42 -15.53 -14.50
C LEU A 397 -7.99 -15.99 -14.86
N LEU A 398 -7.76 -17.29 -14.92
CA LEU A 398 -6.45 -17.85 -15.29
C LEU A 398 -6.04 -17.45 -16.71
N TYR A 399 -6.98 -17.49 -17.66
CA TYR A 399 -6.75 -16.98 -19.01
C TYR A 399 -6.33 -15.51 -19.00
N ALA A 400 -7.08 -14.65 -18.29
CA ALA A 400 -6.80 -13.22 -18.19
C ALA A 400 -5.38 -12.94 -17.67
N LEU A 401 -4.97 -13.67 -16.62
CA LEU A 401 -3.67 -13.51 -15.97
C LEU A 401 -2.52 -14.04 -16.81
N ALA A 402 -2.70 -15.19 -17.48
CA ALA A 402 -1.71 -15.73 -18.41
C ALA A 402 -1.52 -14.80 -19.62
N TYR A 403 -2.62 -14.27 -20.17
CA TYR A 403 -2.59 -13.31 -21.26
C TYR A 403 -1.85 -12.02 -20.84
N PHE A 404 -2.20 -11.46 -19.67
CA PHE A 404 -1.55 -10.28 -19.12
C PHE A 404 -0.05 -10.50 -18.88
N THR A 405 0.33 -11.65 -18.35
CA THR A 405 1.73 -12.04 -18.13
C THR A 405 2.52 -12.06 -19.45
N ALA A 406 1.94 -12.60 -20.52
CA ALA A 406 2.54 -12.56 -21.85
C ALA A 406 2.75 -11.12 -22.36
N ARG A 407 1.81 -10.21 -22.08
CA ARG A 407 1.95 -8.79 -22.42
C ARG A 407 3.07 -8.11 -21.63
N LEU A 408 3.22 -8.39 -20.32
CA LEU A 408 4.30 -7.86 -19.48
C LEU A 408 5.69 -8.23 -20.02
N ASN A 409 5.87 -9.48 -20.48
CA ASN A 409 7.09 -9.89 -21.17
C ASN A 409 7.37 -9.06 -22.43
N GLY A 410 6.33 -8.62 -23.14
CA GLY A 410 6.45 -7.73 -24.29
C GLY A 410 6.99 -6.35 -23.93
N PHE A 411 6.50 -5.75 -22.85
CA PHE A 411 7.03 -4.49 -22.32
C PHE A 411 8.52 -4.58 -21.94
N LEU A 412 8.90 -5.68 -21.29
CA LEU A 412 10.30 -5.94 -20.94
C LEU A 412 11.17 -6.02 -22.19
N ARG A 413 10.75 -6.83 -23.16
CA ARG A 413 11.46 -6.99 -24.43
C ARG A 413 11.65 -5.67 -25.15
N LEU A 414 10.59 -4.86 -25.27
CA LEU A 414 10.68 -3.55 -25.92
C LEU A 414 11.65 -2.62 -25.20
N SER A 415 11.66 -2.61 -23.86
CA SER A 415 12.58 -1.78 -23.07
C SER A 415 14.04 -2.21 -23.21
N MET A 416 14.30 -3.51 -23.41
CA MET A 416 15.66 -4.01 -23.65
C MET A 416 16.14 -3.71 -25.07
N GLU A 417 15.27 -3.84 -26.08
CA GLU A 417 15.61 -3.58 -27.48
C GLU A 417 15.80 -2.08 -27.74
N GLN A 418 15.02 -1.21 -27.09
CA GLN A 418 15.06 0.24 -27.28
C GLN A 418 15.89 0.92 -26.18
N LYS A 419 17.22 0.84 -26.26
CA LYS A 419 18.13 1.33 -25.22
C LYS A 419 17.96 2.81 -24.83
N GLU A 420 17.46 3.66 -25.73
CA GLU A 420 17.21 5.08 -25.44
C GLU A 420 15.88 5.35 -24.73
N LYS A 421 15.01 4.34 -24.65
CA LYS A 421 13.64 4.45 -24.14
C LYS A 421 13.40 3.52 -22.97
N LEU A 422 12.63 3.99 -22.00
CA LEU A 422 12.03 3.17 -20.96
C LEU A 422 10.54 3.03 -21.29
N ILE A 423 10.07 1.79 -21.48
CA ILE A 423 8.69 1.54 -21.91
C ILE A 423 7.83 1.21 -20.69
N GLY A 424 6.71 1.92 -20.55
CA GLY A 424 5.76 1.74 -19.45
C GLY A 424 4.31 1.82 -19.88
N ALA A 425 3.39 1.81 -18.92
CA ALA A 425 1.96 1.96 -19.19
C ALA A 425 1.20 2.77 -18.14
N LEU A 426 0.14 3.43 -18.58
CA LEU A 426 -0.88 4.05 -17.74
C LEU A 426 -2.22 3.35 -17.95
N LEU A 427 -2.88 2.96 -16.85
CA LEU A 427 -4.19 2.34 -16.85
C LEU A 427 -5.22 3.32 -16.28
N LEU A 428 -6.05 3.93 -17.13
CA LEU A 428 -7.08 4.88 -16.74
C LEU A 428 -8.33 4.12 -16.30
N LEU A 429 -8.59 4.11 -14.98
CA LEU A 429 -9.69 3.39 -14.37
C LEU A 429 -10.91 4.30 -14.19
N ASN A 430 -12.08 3.78 -14.56
CA ASN A 430 -13.38 4.44 -14.40
C ASN A 430 -13.90 4.26 -12.96
N THR A 431 -13.14 4.73 -11.99
CA THR A 431 -13.44 4.56 -10.56
C THR A 431 -13.27 5.87 -9.79
N ASN A 432 -14.15 6.10 -8.80
CA ASN A 432 -14.14 7.24 -7.88
C ASN A 432 -13.85 6.78 -6.44
N LEU A 433 -12.96 5.80 -6.28
CA LEU A 433 -12.74 5.16 -4.99
C LEU A 433 -12.14 6.17 -3.98
N GLU A 434 -12.69 6.16 -2.76
CA GLU A 434 -12.19 6.96 -1.64
C GLU A 434 -10.80 6.47 -1.17
N ARG A 435 -10.14 7.23 -0.27
CA ARG A 435 -8.75 6.95 0.14
C ARG A 435 -8.54 5.53 0.72
N ASP A 436 -9.56 4.96 1.34
CA ASP A 436 -9.50 3.62 1.96
C ASP A 436 -10.28 2.55 1.18
N GLN A 437 -10.86 2.90 0.02
CA GLN A 437 -11.59 1.95 -0.82
C GLN A 437 -10.65 1.25 -1.80
N ARG A 438 -10.74 -0.08 -1.87
CA ARG A 438 -9.88 -0.94 -2.69
C ARG A 438 -10.62 -1.39 -3.96
N TYR A 439 -9.90 -1.48 -5.07
CA TYR A 439 -10.38 -1.99 -6.34
C TYR A 439 -9.85 -3.41 -6.50
N ASP A 440 -10.76 -4.39 -6.49
CA ASP A 440 -10.44 -5.82 -6.46
C ASP A 440 -9.52 -6.26 -7.62
N PHE A 441 -9.51 -5.51 -8.72
CA PHE A 441 -8.56 -5.62 -9.83
C PHE A 441 -7.09 -5.80 -9.38
N TRP A 442 -6.63 -4.99 -8.42
CA TRP A 442 -5.24 -5.03 -7.96
C TRP A 442 -4.91 -6.27 -7.12
N ASP A 443 -5.92 -6.90 -6.53
CA ASP A 443 -5.74 -8.12 -5.73
C ASP A 443 -5.34 -9.29 -6.63
N SER A 444 -5.75 -9.23 -7.90
CA SER A 444 -5.47 -10.24 -8.90
C SER A 444 -4.12 -10.05 -9.60
N ILE A 445 -3.69 -8.81 -9.85
CA ILE A 445 -2.51 -8.54 -10.71
C ILE A 445 -1.25 -8.03 -9.99
N SER A 446 -1.35 -7.59 -8.73
CA SER A 446 -0.24 -6.94 -8.01
C SER A 446 1.03 -7.81 -7.95
N PHE A 447 0.89 -9.11 -7.74
CA PHE A 447 2.02 -10.03 -7.69
C PHE A 447 2.81 -10.08 -9.02
N LEU A 448 2.09 -10.22 -10.14
CA LEU A 448 2.70 -10.22 -11.48
C LEU A 448 3.43 -8.89 -11.70
N TYR A 449 2.77 -7.80 -11.34
CA TYR A 449 3.33 -6.46 -11.46
C TYR A 449 4.65 -6.28 -10.68
N ASP A 450 4.65 -6.64 -9.39
CA ASP A 450 5.83 -6.48 -8.51
C ASP A 450 7.01 -7.35 -8.94
N TYR A 451 6.72 -8.53 -9.51
CA TYR A 451 7.71 -9.45 -10.05
C TYR A 451 8.43 -8.91 -11.28
N TYR A 452 7.69 -8.44 -12.28
CA TYR A 452 8.28 -8.01 -13.55
C TYR A 452 8.91 -6.60 -13.49
N GLY A 453 8.49 -5.73 -12.56
CA GLY A 453 9.13 -4.42 -12.35
C GLY A 453 8.96 -3.43 -13.51
N VAL A 454 7.95 -3.62 -14.36
CA VAL A 454 7.64 -2.71 -15.49
C VAL A 454 7.11 -1.37 -14.93
N PRO A 455 7.43 -0.20 -15.49
CA PRO A 455 6.91 1.08 -15.02
C PRO A 455 5.43 1.25 -15.41
N PHE A 456 4.51 0.63 -14.67
CA PHE A 456 3.07 0.86 -14.80
C PHE A 456 2.52 1.76 -13.71
N GLN A 457 1.43 2.46 -14.01
CA GLN A 457 0.64 3.18 -13.01
C GLN A 457 -0.84 3.21 -13.38
N THR A 458 -1.73 3.14 -12.39
CA THR A 458 -3.16 3.41 -12.59
C THR A 458 -3.50 4.87 -12.36
N VAL A 459 -4.43 5.41 -13.14
CA VAL A 459 -4.95 6.78 -13.06
C VAL A 459 -6.46 6.72 -12.85
N THR A 460 -6.99 7.34 -11.80
CA THR A 460 -8.43 7.33 -11.50
C THR A 460 -9.14 8.59 -12.01
N LYS A 461 -10.48 8.56 -12.07
CA LYS A 461 -11.30 9.76 -12.37
C LYS A 461 -10.98 10.94 -11.43
N ARG A 462 -10.71 10.66 -10.15
CA ARG A 462 -10.28 11.67 -9.17
C ARG A 462 -8.96 12.35 -9.55
N PHE A 463 -8.00 11.61 -10.11
CA PHE A 463 -6.75 12.22 -10.58
C PHE A 463 -6.99 13.09 -11.81
N LEU A 464 -7.81 12.61 -12.75
CA LEU A 464 -8.15 13.34 -13.97
C LEU A 464 -8.86 14.67 -13.65
N SER A 465 -9.74 14.69 -12.64
CA SER A 465 -10.37 15.94 -12.20
C SER A 465 -9.40 16.92 -11.54
N ILE A 466 -8.32 16.46 -10.89
CA ILE A 466 -7.23 17.34 -10.42
C ILE A 466 -6.52 18.00 -11.60
N LEU A 467 -6.31 17.26 -12.70
CA LEU A 467 -5.69 17.81 -13.90
C LEU A 467 -6.58 18.86 -14.59
N GLU A 468 -7.89 18.62 -14.63
CA GLU A 468 -8.87 19.53 -15.24
C GLU A 468 -8.96 20.85 -14.46
N ASN A 469 -9.01 20.78 -13.14
CA ASN A 469 -9.06 21.96 -12.26
C ASN A 469 -7.77 22.80 -12.26
N GLY A 470 -6.67 22.28 -12.80
CA GLY A 470 -5.37 22.96 -12.92
C GLY A 470 -4.59 23.14 -11.61
N LYS A 471 -5.26 23.42 -10.48
CA LYS A 471 -4.63 23.59 -9.17
C LYS A 471 -3.99 22.29 -8.68
N GLY A 472 -2.66 22.29 -8.54
CA GLY A 472 -1.89 21.14 -8.09
C GLY A 472 -1.61 20.07 -9.15
N SER A 473 -1.99 20.32 -10.41
CA SER A 473 -1.76 19.40 -11.55
C SER A 473 -0.29 19.03 -11.75
N SER A 474 0.61 20.01 -11.69
CA SER A 474 2.07 19.79 -11.82
C SER A 474 2.60 18.82 -10.75
N ASN A 475 2.24 19.03 -9.48
CA ASN A 475 2.63 18.13 -8.39
C ASN A 475 2.02 16.74 -8.53
N ALA A 476 0.79 16.65 -9.04
CA ALA A 476 0.11 15.39 -9.27
C ALA A 476 0.84 14.55 -10.34
N ILE A 477 1.24 15.18 -11.45
CA ILE A 477 2.02 14.55 -12.53
C ILE A 477 3.41 14.16 -12.02
N LYS A 478 4.10 15.05 -11.30
CA LYS A 478 5.40 14.78 -10.67
C LYS A 478 5.36 13.49 -9.83
N ASN A 479 4.37 13.37 -8.93
CA ASN A 479 4.23 12.20 -8.07
C ASN A 479 3.87 10.92 -8.84
N MET A 480 3.09 11.03 -9.93
CA MET A 480 2.80 9.91 -10.83
C MET A 480 4.09 9.37 -11.45
N LEU A 481 4.94 10.26 -11.96
CA LEU A 481 6.21 9.92 -12.60
C LEU A 481 7.20 9.32 -11.59
N ILE A 482 7.31 9.87 -10.39
CA ILE A 482 8.14 9.29 -9.32
C ILE A 482 7.72 7.86 -9.00
N SER A 483 6.41 7.57 -9.01
CA SER A 483 5.92 6.21 -8.81
C SER A 483 6.22 5.28 -10.00
N LEU A 484 6.23 5.79 -11.23
CA LEU A 484 6.66 5.02 -12.40
C LEU A 484 8.13 4.59 -12.28
N TYR A 485 9.00 5.48 -11.77
CA TYR A 485 10.43 5.20 -11.55
C TYR A 485 10.77 4.50 -10.22
N LYS A 486 9.78 4.10 -9.40
CA LYS A 486 9.97 3.58 -8.03
C LYS A 486 11.14 2.60 -7.89
N ASP A 487 11.23 1.60 -8.76
CA ASP A 487 12.20 0.51 -8.63
C ASP A 487 13.58 0.87 -9.23
N THR A 488 13.69 2.02 -9.90
CA THR A 488 14.85 2.43 -10.72
C THR A 488 15.50 3.73 -10.26
N LYS A 489 14.88 4.43 -9.30
CA LYS A 489 15.32 5.72 -8.81
C LYS A 489 16.33 5.57 -7.67
N ILE A 490 17.14 6.58 -7.48
CA ILE A 490 18.02 6.75 -6.32
C ILE A 490 17.62 8.06 -5.64
N LEU A 491 17.57 8.09 -4.32
CA LEU A 491 17.34 9.32 -3.56
C LEU A 491 18.63 9.73 -2.85
N HIS A 492 19.16 10.89 -3.21
CA HIS A 492 20.27 11.55 -2.52
C HIS A 492 19.75 12.60 -1.56
N PHE A 493 20.33 12.71 -0.38
CA PHE A 493 19.92 13.68 0.63
C PHE A 493 21.04 13.97 1.62
N ASN A 494 21.01 15.19 2.15
CA ASN A 494 21.93 15.62 3.20
C ASN A 494 21.22 15.60 4.56
N PHE A 495 21.98 15.41 5.62
CA PHE A 495 21.46 15.38 6.98
C PHE A 495 22.41 16.08 7.95
N ASP A 496 21.88 16.62 9.05
CA ASP A 496 22.66 17.28 10.09
C ASP A 496 22.16 16.84 11.47
N GLY A 497 23.05 16.82 12.46
CA GLY A 497 22.72 16.49 13.84
C GLY A 497 22.64 15.00 14.16
N PHE A 498 22.72 14.11 13.16
CA PHE A 498 22.86 12.68 13.38
C PHE A 498 24.29 12.30 13.75
N LYS A 499 24.45 11.51 14.81
CA LYS A 499 25.74 10.90 15.18
C LYS A 499 25.91 9.58 14.43
N LEU A 500 26.43 9.62 13.20
CA LEU A 500 26.71 8.41 12.40
C LEU A 500 28.23 8.21 12.23
N PRO A 501 28.70 6.99 11.92
CA PRO A 501 30.06 6.78 11.43
C PRO A 501 30.33 7.61 10.17
N GLU A 502 31.59 7.99 9.94
CA GLU A 502 31.99 8.79 8.77
C GLU A 502 31.59 8.12 7.44
N GLU A 503 31.69 6.79 7.37
CA GLU A 503 31.15 6.00 6.26
C GLU A 503 30.40 4.78 6.81
N VAL A 504 29.17 4.58 6.33
CA VAL A 504 28.34 3.41 6.68
C VAL A 504 27.47 2.98 5.51
N VAL A 505 27.30 1.67 5.35
CA VAL A 505 26.38 1.07 4.37
C VAL A 505 25.35 0.23 5.11
N VAL A 506 24.08 0.60 5.04
CA VAL A 506 22.98 -0.15 5.65
C VAL A 506 22.22 -0.91 4.58
N TYR A 507 22.15 -2.23 4.71
CA TYR A 507 21.29 -3.10 3.93
C TYR A 507 19.98 -3.33 4.68
N VAL A 508 18.89 -2.76 4.18
CA VAL A 508 17.55 -2.95 4.73
C VAL A 508 16.89 -4.12 4.00
N ILE A 509 16.59 -5.19 4.73
CA ILE A 509 15.93 -6.39 4.22
C ILE A 509 14.47 -6.32 4.65
N LEU A 510 13.62 -5.80 3.77
CA LEU A 510 12.21 -5.60 4.03
C LEU A 510 11.40 -6.81 3.59
N GLU A 511 10.82 -7.53 4.55
CA GLU A 511 9.93 -8.64 4.31
C GLU A 511 8.51 -8.15 4.01
N LYS A 512 8.02 -8.47 2.81
CA LYS A 512 6.60 -8.34 2.46
C LYS A 512 5.95 -9.70 2.55
N PRO A 513 5.16 -9.98 3.60
CA PRO A 513 4.50 -11.25 3.73
C PRO A 513 3.47 -11.45 2.62
N SER A 514 3.44 -12.62 2.00
CA SER A 514 2.31 -13.04 1.16
C SER A 514 1.26 -13.76 2.00
N PRO A 515 0.01 -13.87 1.49
CA PRO A 515 -0.96 -14.84 2.01
C PRO A 515 -0.40 -16.26 2.01
N ARG A 516 -0.88 -17.07 2.96
CA ARG A 516 -0.55 -18.49 3.10
C ARG A 516 -1.04 -19.29 1.88
N PHE A 517 -0.31 -20.34 1.51
CA PHE A 517 -0.45 -20.94 0.17
C PHE A 517 -0.39 -22.48 0.07
N PHE A 518 0.25 -23.20 1.02
CA PHE A 518 0.29 -24.67 1.04
C PHE A 518 -0.78 -25.26 1.97
N TYR A 519 -1.32 -26.44 1.68
CA TYR A 519 -2.26 -27.14 2.58
C TYR A 519 -1.91 -28.62 2.67
N GLU A 520 -2.23 -29.24 3.80
CA GLU A 520 -2.25 -30.70 3.86
C GLU A 520 -3.49 -31.24 3.14
N LYS A 521 -3.36 -32.41 2.49
CA LYS A 521 -4.49 -33.06 1.77
C LYS A 521 -5.68 -33.36 2.70
N SER A 522 -5.43 -33.51 4.00
CA SER A 522 -6.41 -33.75 5.07
C SER A 522 -6.82 -32.50 5.85
N GLU A 523 -6.07 -31.40 5.76
CA GLU A 523 -6.37 -30.15 6.47
C GLU A 523 -6.34 -28.96 5.50
N MET A 524 -7.53 -28.55 5.06
CA MET A 524 -7.71 -27.27 4.35
C MET A 524 -7.67 -26.05 5.29
N SER A 525 -7.23 -26.21 6.53
CA SER A 525 -7.19 -25.10 7.48
C SER A 525 -6.12 -24.09 7.06
N LEU A 526 -6.47 -22.82 7.00
CA LEU A 526 -5.50 -21.73 6.77
C LEU A 526 -4.45 -21.63 7.89
N VAL A 527 -4.64 -22.35 9.00
CA VAL A 527 -3.78 -22.30 10.19
C VAL A 527 -2.46 -23.04 9.94
N SER A 528 -2.48 -24.15 9.21
CA SER A 528 -1.33 -25.02 8.92
C SER A 528 -0.57 -24.71 7.61
N ALA A 529 -0.93 -23.65 6.90
CA ALA A 529 -0.40 -23.30 5.58
C ALA A 529 0.88 -22.44 5.62
N SER A 530 1.96 -22.82 4.90
CA SER A 530 3.19 -22.00 4.81
C SER A 530 2.98 -20.71 3.98
N ARG A 531 3.96 -19.78 4.02
CA ARG A 531 3.96 -18.46 3.37
C ARG A 531 5.13 -18.27 2.38
N HIS A 532 4.88 -17.57 1.28
CA HIS A 532 5.98 -17.01 0.49
C HIS A 532 6.30 -15.62 1.05
N TYR A 533 7.52 -15.18 0.78
CA TYR A 533 7.99 -13.87 1.18
C TYR A 533 8.65 -13.21 -0.01
N MET A 534 8.25 -11.97 -0.28
CA MET A 534 9.02 -11.10 -1.15
C MET A 534 9.91 -10.24 -0.26
N TYR A 535 11.22 -10.34 -0.45
CA TYR A 535 12.19 -9.46 0.20
C TYR A 535 12.59 -8.36 -0.77
N GLU A 536 12.35 -7.11 -0.39
CA GLU A 536 12.97 -5.96 -1.04
C GLU A 536 14.22 -5.59 -0.25
N VAL A 537 15.37 -5.56 -0.92
CA VAL A 537 16.63 -5.18 -0.30
C VAL A 537 16.97 -3.76 -0.73
N TYR A 538 17.00 -2.84 0.21
CA TYR A 538 17.42 -1.46 0.00
C TYR A 538 18.83 -1.24 0.53
N THR A 539 19.57 -0.35 -0.12
CA THR A 539 20.92 0.00 0.30
C THR A 539 20.99 1.49 0.58
N ILE A 540 21.37 1.84 1.80
CA ILE A 540 21.58 3.21 2.25
C ILE A 540 23.08 3.40 2.45
N LYS A 541 23.69 4.25 1.63
CA LYS A 541 25.10 4.61 1.74
C LYS A 541 25.18 6.01 2.33
N SER A 542 25.97 6.18 3.39
CA SER A 542 26.22 7.47 4.02
C SER A 542 27.72 7.73 4.08
N LYS A 543 28.11 8.95 3.71
CA LYS A 543 29.48 9.45 3.79
C LYS A 543 29.45 10.91 4.27
N GLY A 544 30.06 11.17 5.43
CA GLY A 544 30.00 12.48 6.07
C GLY A 544 28.55 12.86 6.41
N ASN A 545 28.04 13.91 5.79
CA ASN A 545 26.67 14.40 5.94
C ASN A 545 25.78 14.17 4.71
N GLU A 546 26.28 13.40 3.74
CA GLU A 546 25.58 13.04 2.51
C GLU A 546 25.18 11.57 2.55
N ALA A 547 24.01 11.26 1.99
CA ALA A 547 23.54 9.89 1.88
C ALA A 547 22.71 9.65 0.63
N SER A 548 22.68 8.38 0.23
CA SER A 548 21.86 7.88 -0.88
C SER A 548 21.12 6.61 -0.50
N ILE A 549 19.88 6.47 -0.93
CA ILE A 549 19.10 5.22 -0.81
C ILE A 549 18.58 4.76 -2.17
N GLU A 550 18.70 3.46 -2.44
CA GLU A 550 18.20 2.79 -3.64
C GLU A 550 17.65 1.40 -3.31
N LEU A 551 16.72 0.89 -4.12
CA LEU A 551 16.35 -0.53 -4.12
C LEU A 551 17.47 -1.35 -4.79
N GLU A 552 18.21 -2.18 -4.05
CA GLU A 552 19.30 -3.00 -4.57
C GLU A 552 18.81 -4.24 -5.32
N ASP A 553 17.94 -5.05 -4.69
CA ASP A 553 17.45 -6.30 -5.26
C ASP A 553 16.06 -6.69 -4.72
N LYS A 554 15.40 -7.64 -5.38
CA LYS A 554 14.19 -8.33 -4.91
C LYS A 554 14.44 -9.84 -4.90
N PHE A 555 14.07 -10.49 -3.81
CA PHE A 555 14.10 -11.95 -3.68
C PHE A 555 12.67 -12.47 -3.47
N PHE A 556 12.31 -13.52 -4.20
CA PHE A 556 11.03 -14.20 -4.06
C PHE A 556 11.31 -15.56 -3.44
N VAL A 557 11.05 -15.67 -2.13
CA VAL A 557 11.42 -16.83 -1.33
C VAL A 557 10.18 -17.63 -0.97
N MET A 558 10.26 -18.95 -1.11
CA MET A 558 9.24 -19.86 -0.61
C MET A 558 9.79 -20.59 0.60
N CYS A 559 9.17 -20.42 1.76
CA CYS A 559 9.61 -21.15 2.93
C CYS A 559 9.32 -22.65 2.76
N ASP A 560 10.28 -23.43 3.26
CA ASP A 560 10.20 -24.87 3.55
C ASP A 560 10.66 -25.86 2.47
N TYR A 561 10.84 -25.48 1.19
CA TYR A 561 11.04 -26.51 0.14
C TYR A 561 12.06 -26.23 -0.97
N PHE A 562 12.47 -24.98 -1.24
CA PHE A 562 13.41 -24.67 -2.33
C PHE A 562 14.60 -23.85 -1.82
N GLY A 563 15.74 -24.54 -1.66
CA GLY A 563 16.99 -23.98 -1.12
C GLY A 563 17.53 -22.81 -1.93
N ASP A 564 17.49 -22.86 -3.26
CA ASP A 564 18.26 -21.93 -4.10
C ASP A 564 17.99 -20.43 -3.86
N ASP A 565 16.73 -19.98 -3.76
CA ASP A 565 16.44 -18.55 -3.57
C ASP A 565 16.69 -18.09 -2.12
N VAL A 566 16.48 -19.00 -1.15
CA VAL A 566 16.86 -18.80 0.26
C VAL A 566 18.38 -18.71 0.38
N ASP A 567 19.09 -19.64 -0.23
CA ASP A 567 20.54 -19.75 -0.23
C ASP A 567 21.16 -18.57 -0.97
N ARG A 568 20.55 -18.10 -2.08
CA ARG A 568 20.96 -16.88 -2.76
C ARG A 568 20.83 -15.64 -1.86
N LEU A 569 19.75 -15.55 -1.07
CA LEU A 569 19.58 -14.46 -0.11
C LEU A 569 20.58 -14.56 1.05
N LYS A 570 20.79 -15.76 1.59
CA LYS A 570 21.80 -16.02 2.64
C LYS A 570 23.20 -15.67 2.15
N GLU A 571 23.56 -16.14 0.96
CA GLU A 571 24.86 -15.88 0.34
C GLU A 571 25.04 -14.39 0.03
N TYR A 572 23.99 -13.72 -0.46
CA TYR A 572 23.99 -12.27 -0.63
C TYR A 572 24.34 -11.53 0.67
N ILE A 573 23.73 -11.96 1.79
CA ILE A 573 24.00 -11.38 3.12
C ILE A 573 25.45 -11.69 3.52
N LYS A 574 25.86 -12.97 3.49
CA LYS A 574 27.19 -13.43 3.90
C LYS A 574 28.33 -12.67 3.23
N GLN A 575 28.25 -12.48 1.92
CA GLN A 575 29.26 -11.72 1.14
C GLN A 575 29.44 -10.28 1.62
N ARG A 576 28.45 -9.71 2.31
CA ARG A 576 28.47 -8.31 2.81
C ARG A 576 28.80 -8.23 4.30
N ILE A 577 28.73 -9.33 5.05
CA ILE A 577 29.07 -9.35 6.49
C ILE A 577 30.55 -8.99 6.70
N GLU A 578 31.42 -9.38 5.76
CA GLU A 578 32.87 -9.17 5.85
C GLU A 578 33.26 -7.68 5.86
N ASP A 579 32.47 -6.79 5.23
CA ASP A 579 32.73 -5.36 5.27
C ASP A 579 32.39 -4.80 6.68
N LYS A 580 33.38 -4.14 7.30
CA LYS A 580 33.24 -3.51 8.62
C LYS A 580 32.28 -2.32 8.62
N ARG A 581 32.05 -1.67 7.47
CA ARG A 581 31.12 -0.55 7.29
C ARG A 581 29.68 -1.02 7.08
N SER A 582 29.47 -2.30 6.78
CA SER A 582 28.14 -2.84 6.52
C SER A 582 27.35 -3.04 7.81
N ARG A 583 26.07 -2.69 7.75
CA ARG A 583 25.05 -2.90 8.77
C ARG A 583 23.82 -3.48 8.11
N PHE A 584 23.03 -4.24 8.86
CA PHE A 584 21.82 -4.88 8.35
C PHE A 584 20.60 -4.47 9.17
N CYS A 585 19.46 -4.40 8.51
CA CYS A 585 18.21 -3.98 9.11
C CYS A 585 17.07 -4.81 8.51
N PHE A 586 16.72 -5.91 9.18
CA PHE A 586 15.58 -6.77 8.86
C PHE A 586 14.31 -6.13 9.38
N ILE A 587 13.34 -5.93 8.50
CA ILE A 587 12.06 -5.33 8.83
C ILE A 587 10.96 -6.30 8.43
N SER A 588 10.14 -6.74 9.38
CA SER A 588 8.99 -7.62 9.12
C SER A 588 7.72 -7.12 9.81
N ALA A 589 6.59 -7.36 9.16
CA ALA A 589 5.26 -7.10 9.72
C ALA A 589 4.76 -8.26 10.59
N LEU A 590 5.32 -9.46 10.42
CA LEU A 590 4.87 -10.67 11.08
C LEU A 590 5.76 -10.97 12.28
N LYS A 591 5.13 -11.28 13.42
CA LYS A 591 5.84 -11.76 14.62
C LYS A 591 6.65 -13.02 14.32
N ASP A 592 6.05 -13.93 13.56
CA ASP A 592 6.61 -15.23 13.18
C ASP A 592 6.92 -15.28 11.67
N GLY A 593 7.44 -14.18 11.11
CA GLY A 593 7.89 -14.10 9.71
C GLY A 593 9.22 -14.82 9.50
N TYR A 594 9.51 -15.26 8.28
CA TYR A 594 10.76 -15.95 7.96
C TYR A 594 11.99 -15.03 8.08
N ALA A 595 11.83 -13.72 8.01
CA ALA A 595 12.86 -12.74 8.28
C ALA A 595 13.47 -12.91 9.68
N LYS A 596 12.67 -13.30 10.68
CA LYS A 596 13.15 -13.57 12.04
C LYS A 596 14.03 -14.82 12.03
N VAL A 597 13.57 -15.90 11.40
CA VAL A 597 14.32 -17.14 11.23
C VAL A 597 15.65 -16.90 10.49
N LEU A 598 15.61 -16.15 9.39
CA LEU A 598 16.78 -15.76 8.62
C LEU A 598 17.75 -14.92 9.47
N TYR A 599 17.24 -13.96 10.22
CA TYR A 599 18.04 -13.14 11.13
C TYR A 599 18.72 -14.00 12.22
N GLU A 600 17.99 -14.91 12.85
CA GLU A 600 18.50 -15.82 13.88
C GLU A 600 19.56 -16.78 13.30
N ASP A 601 19.32 -17.34 12.11
CA ASP A 601 20.29 -18.17 11.38
C ASP A 601 21.56 -17.38 11.07
N MET A 602 21.44 -16.14 10.61
CA MET A 602 22.60 -15.28 10.34
C MET A 602 23.33 -14.84 11.63
N CYS A 603 22.65 -14.79 12.78
CA CYS A 603 23.31 -14.50 14.07
C CYS A 603 24.29 -15.60 14.52
N SER A 604 24.20 -16.80 13.95
CA SER A 604 25.18 -17.87 14.20
C SER A 604 26.58 -17.56 13.62
N TYR A 605 26.70 -16.57 12.73
CA TYR A 605 27.97 -16.12 12.17
C TYR A 605 28.62 -15.06 13.08
N SER A 606 29.92 -15.21 13.36
CA SER A 606 30.67 -14.28 14.22
C SER A 606 30.54 -12.83 13.72
N ASP A 607 30.28 -11.90 14.64
CA ASP A 607 30.08 -10.46 14.40
C ASP A 607 28.78 -10.02 13.72
N PHE A 608 27.96 -10.92 13.16
CA PHE A 608 26.70 -10.52 12.51
C PHE A 608 25.71 -9.92 13.49
N GLU A 609 25.57 -10.55 14.67
CA GLU A 609 24.66 -10.10 15.71
C GLU A 609 24.92 -8.64 16.09
N ARG A 610 26.18 -8.17 16.10
CA ARG A 610 26.52 -6.77 16.43
C ARG A 610 26.24 -5.78 15.29
N LYS A 611 25.95 -6.27 14.09
CA LYS A 611 25.78 -5.46 12.87
C LYS A 611 24.34 -5.39 12.37
N ALA A 612 23.40 -6.19 12.90
CA ALA A 612 22.15 -6.50 12.20
C ALA A 612 20.89 -6.40 13.06
N LEU A 613 19.90 -5.53 12.75
CA LEU A 613 18.68 -5.35 13.56
C LEU A 613 17.47 -6.05 13.01
N PHE A 614 16.73 -6.72 13.88
CA PHE A 614 15.38 -7.16 13.58
C PHE A 614 14.36 -6.18 14.15
N ILE A 615 13.52 -5.67 13.27
CA ILE A 615 12.45 -4.72 13.56
C ILE A 615 11.14 -5.36 13.16
N ARG A 616 10.21 -5.34 14.10
CA ARG A 616 8.81 -5.63 13.85
C ARG A 616 8.06 -4.32 13.68
N TYR A 617 7.27 -4.20 12.63
CA TYR A 617 6.41 -3.03 12.47
C TYR A 617 4.94 -3.44 12.53
N LYS A 618 4.13 -2.58 13.14
CA LYS A 618 2.67 -2.69 13.11
C LYS A 618 2.18 -1.46 12.36
N GLU A 619 1.68 -1.70 11.15
CA GLU A 619 1.23 -0.68 10.19
C GLU A 619 2.32 0.17 9.52
N LEU A 620 2.86 -0.34 8.42
CA LEU A 620 3.30 0.53 7.32
C LEU A 620 2.11 0.72 6.39
N LYS A 621 1.17 1.63 6.73
CA LYS A 621 0.48 2.41 5.68
C LYS A 621 1.48 3.39 5.07
N THR A 622 2.68 2.92 4.72
CA THR A 622 3.82 3.65 4.15
C THR A 622 4.25 4.86 4.98
N ALA A 623 5.45 4.84 5.52
CA ALA A 623 6.05 6.01 6.13
C ALA A 623 6.17 7.09 5.03
N TYR A 624 5.30 8.10 5.05
CA TYR A 624 5.24 9.13 4.02
C TYR A 624 5.76 10.46 4.59
N VAL A 625 7.07 10.72 4.53
CA VAL A 625 7.58 12.11 4.64
C VAL A 625 7.37 12.83 3.30
N SER A 626 6.12 13.25 3.06
CA SER A 626 5.75 13.96 1.83
C SER A 626 6.32 15.38 1.78
N GLN A 627 6.43 16.00 0.60
CA GLN A 627 6.77 17.44 0.47
C GLN A 627 5.81 18.38 1.21
N ARG A 628 4.60 17.92 1.55
CA ARG A 628 3.60 18.63 2.36
C ARG A 628 3.89 18.57 3.86
N ALA A 629 4.94 17.86 4.28
CA ALA A 629 5.46 17.81 5.63
C ALA A 629 6.26 19.09 5.89
N ASP A 630 5.61 20.24 5.95
CA ASP A 630 6.28 21.48 5.58
C ASP A 630 7.43 21.93 6.49
N ASN A 631 7.62 21.37 7.71
CA ASN A 631 8.77 21.74 8.55
C ASN A 631 9.34 20.68 9.51
N ASP A 632 8.56 19.74 10.07
CA ASP A 632 9.11 18.75 11.03
C ASP A 632 8.75 17.30 10.67
N CYS A 633 9.59 16.38 11.12
CA CYS A 633 9.36 14.95 11.26
C CYS A 633 9.34 14.65 12.76
N LEU A 634 8.16 14.51 13.35
CA LEU A 634 8.05 14.24 14.80
C LEU A 634 8.53 12.81 15.11
N VAL A 635 9.11 12.59 16.27
CA VAL A 635 9.60 11.28 16.75
C VAL A 635 9.25 11.12 18.23
N ILE A 636 8.58 10.01 18.58
CA ILE A 636 8.34 9.59 19.97
C ILE A 636 9.25 8.41 20.24
N TYR A 637 10.12 8.48 21.26
CA TYR A 637 10.99 7.36 21.64
C TYR A 637 10.33 6.40 22.64
N THR A 638 10.95 5.23 22.82
CA THR A 638 10.57 4.15 23.76
C THR A 638 10.04 4.65 25.10
N GLN A 639 10.80 5.48 25.81
CA GLN A 639 10.42 5.90 27.16
C GLN A 639 9.12 6.72 27.15
N GLN A 640 9.07 7.73 26.29
CA GLN A 640 7.90 8.60 26.12
C GLN A 640 6.69 7.82 25.60
N PHE A 641 6.92 6.82 24.75
CA PHE A 641 5.87 5.93 24.25
C PHE A 641 5.31 5.01 25.34
N ASN A 642 6.16 4.45 26.20
CA ASN A 642 5.73 3.65 27.35
C ASN A 642 4.91 4.48 28.34
N GLU A 643 5.33 5.73 28.60
CA GLU A 643 4.58 6.66 29.45
C GLU A 643 3.23 7.06 28.81
N LEU A 644 3.21 7.30 27.50
CA LEU A 644 1.97 7.52 26.73
C LEU A 644 1.04 6.30 26.84
N ALA A 645 1.55 5.10 26.60
CA ALA A 645 0.78 3.87 26.65
C ALA A 645 0.19 3.64 28.04
N LYS A 646 0.97 3.86 29.10
CA LYS A 646 0.49 3.81 30.48
C LYS A 646 -0.62 4.83 30.73
N THR A 647 -0.42 6.07 30.29
CA THR A 647 -1.40 7.18 30.45
C THR A 647 -2.72 6.84 29.76
N LEU A 648 -2.64 6.34 28.54
CA LEU A 648 -3.79 5.97 27.73
C LEU A 648 -4.30 4.57 28.01
N GLY A 649 -3.72 3.80 28.94
CA GLY A 649 -4.09 2.41 29.24
C GLY A 649 -4.03 1.46 28.04
N ILE A 650 -3.05 1.65 27.15
CA ILE A 650 -2.78 0.83 25.98
C ILE A 650 -2.00 -0.41 26.44
N ARG A 651 -2.42 -1.59 25.98
CA ARG A 651 -1.67 -2.83 26.17
C ARG A 651 -0.63 -2.94 25.06
N LEU A 652 0.64 -2.84 25.44
CA LEU A 652 1.76 -3.09 24.53
C LEU A 652 2.13 -4.57 24.62
N ASP A 653 2.50 -5.16 23.48
CA ASP A 653 3.27 -6.41 23.48
C ASP A 653 4.72 -6.10 23.95
N GLU A 654 5.40 -7.07 24.58
CA GLU A 654 6.71 -6.87 25.24
C GLU A 654 7.80 -6.25 24.32
N ASP A 655 8.57 -5.32 24.92
CA ASP A 655 9.71 -4.53 24.40
C ASP A 655 9.46 -3.63 23.18
N ALA A 656 8.94 -2.43 23.45
CA ALA A 656 8.57 -1.44 22.45
C ALA A 656 9.49 -0.20 22.46
N ALA A 657 10.52 -0.19 21.61
CA ALA A 657 10.89 1.08 21.00
C ALA A 657 9.75 1.53 20.11
N ALA A 658 9.39 2.80 20.21
CA ALA A 658 8.60 3.44 19.18
C ALA A 658 9.49 4.50 18.53
N ILE A 659 9.34 4.65 17.23
CA ILE A 659 9.71 5.84 16.49
C ILE A 659 8.46 6.17 15.70
N ALA A 660 7.64 7.08 16.22
CA ALA A 660 6.48 7.57 15.50
C ALA A 660 6.88 8.75 14.62
N ILE A 661 6.97 8.54 13.31
CA ILE A 661 7.30 9.58 12.32
C ILE A 661 6.03 10.34 11.91
N LYS A 662 5.94 11.64 12.21
CA LYS A 662 4.87 12.51 11.68
C LYS A 662 5.45 13.62 10.79
N PRO A 663 5.08 13.71 9.50
CA PRO A 663 5.25 14.93 8.74
C PRO A 663 4.41 16.06 9.34
N ALA A 664 5.01 16.97 10.09
CA ALA A 664 4.36 18.16 10.60
C ALA A 664 4.17 19.16 9.46
N ARG A 665 2.91 19.53 9.21
CA ARG A 665 2.60 20.88 8.76
C ARG A 665 2.54 21.79 9.97
N PRO A 666 3.31 22.88 10.02
CA PRO A 666 2.95 24.00 10.87
C PRO A 666 2.27 25.06 10.01
N SER A 667 0.98 25.31 10.23
CA SER A 667 0.55 26.37 11.15
C SER A 667 -0.96 26.66 11.01
N ARG A 668 -1.58 27.03 12.14
CA ARG A 668 -2.95 27.56 12.37
C ARG A 668 -4.14 26.59 12.37
N GLU A 669 -4.02 25.35 11.90
CA GLU A 669 -5.17 24.45 11.74
C GLU A 669 -5.17 23.26 12.73
N PHE A 670 -6.04 23.33 13.75
CA PHE A 670 -6.53 22.28 14.67
C PHE A 670 -6.64 20.83 14.15
N GLU A 671 -6.89 20.59 12.85
CA GLU A 671 -6.96 19.21 12.30
C GLU A 671 -5.62 18.49 12.40
N ASP A 672 -4.53 19.24 12.34
CA ASP A 672 -3.16 18.73 12.34
C ASP A 672 -2.64 18.41 13.76
N ILE A 673 -3.43 18.63 14.82
CA ILE A 673 -3.05 18.30 16.21
C ILE A 673 -3.35 16.82 16.54
N TYR A 674 -4.28 16.20 15.81
CA TYR A 674 -4.64 14.78 15.92
C TYR A 674 -3.93 13.97 14.84
N HIS A 675 -3.78 12.67 15.05
CA HIS A 675 -3.05 11.82 14.11
C HIS A 675 -3.93 10.70 13.55
N PRO A 676 -4.01 10.55 12.21
CA PRO A 676 -4.81 9.49 11.61
C PRO A 676 -4.16 8.09 11.59
N ALA A 677 -2.85 7.91 11.83
CA ALA A 677 -2.21 6.58 11.82
C ALA A 677 -0.79 6.53 12.44
N LEU A 678 -0.66 6.44 13.77
CA LEU A 678 0.68 6.40 14.42
C LEU A 678 1.43 5.13 14.00
N GLN A 679 2.58 5.28 13.35
CA GLN A 679 3.43 4.14 12.95
C GLN A 679 4.35 3.75 14.09
N VAL A 680 4.40 2.46 14.43
CA VAL A 680 5.22 1.97 15.54
C VAL A 680 6.13 0.83 15.07
N PHE A 681 7.42 0.99 15.37
CA PHE A 681 8.50 0.08 15.00
C PHE A 681 9.11 -0.53 16.25
N TYR A 682 8.71 -1.75 16.58
CA TYR A 682 9.15 -2.53 17.72
C TYR A 682 10.49 -3.22 17.42
N THR A 683 11.39 -3.28 18.39
CA THR A 683 12.63 -4.07 18.28
C THR A 683 13.06 -4.59 19.65
N GLU A 684 13.42 -5.88 19.71
CA GLU A 684 13.81 -6.60 20.94
C GLU A 684 15.20 -6.15 21.46
N LYS A 685 15.99 -5.41 20.67
CA LYS A 685 17.35 -4.95 21.02
C LYS A 685 17.51 -3.46 20.73
N ILE A 686 16.98 -2.59 21.58
CA ILE A 686 17.00 -1.15 21.27
C ILE A 686 18.44 -0.62 21.25
N GLY A 687 18.97 -0.44 20.05
CA GLY A 687 20.19 0.30 19.77
C GLY A 687 21.52 -0.38 20.11
N TRP A 688 21.60 -1.72 20.15
CA TRP A 688 22.86 -2.51 20.16
C TRP A 688 23.81 -2.46 21.40
N SER A 689 23.24 -2.55 22.62
CA SER A 689 23.92 -2.84 23.92
C SER A 689 24.89 -1.78 24.50
N SER A 690 25.24 -1.93 25.78
CA SER A 690 25.17 -0.92 26.87
C SER A 690 26.37 0.02 27.12
N ASP A 691 27.21 0.32 26.13
CA ASP A 691 28.29 1.32 26.29
C ASP A 691 28.07 2.53 25.37
N GLU A 692 28.87 3.60 25.51
CA GLU A 692 28.75 4.96 24.89
C GLU A 692 28.32 5.04 23.39
N VAL A 693 28.35 3.91 22.69
CA VAL A 693 27.79 3.59 21.37
C VAL A 693 26.25 3.76 21.26
N TYR A 694 25.52 3.80 22.38
CA TYR A 694 24.05 3.92 22.42
C TYR A 694 23.51 5.11 21.59
N SER A 695 24.21 6.26 21.59
CA SER A 695 23.75 7.42 20.81
C SER A 695 23.94 7.25 19.30
N GLN A 696 25.00 6.57 18.84
CA GLN A 696 25.28 6.42 17.40
C GLN A 696 24.33 5.42 16.75
N GLN A 697 24.06 4.31 17.44
CA GLN A 697 23.22 3.23 16.93
C GLN A 697 21.73 3.61 16.91
N HIS A 698 21.28 4.35 17.93
CA HIS A 698 19.96 4.96 17.92
C HIS A 698 19.78 5.96 16.75
N ASN A 699 20.79 6.80 16.49
CA ASN A 699 20.79 7.69 15.33
C ASN A 699 20.76 6.92 14.01
N LEU A 700 21.50 5.81 13.89
CA LEU A 700 21.52 4.97 12.70
C LEU A 700 20.15 4.33 12.43
N PHE A 701 19.47 3.84 13.46
CA PHE A 701 18.14 3.27 13.32
C PHE A 701 17.10 4.32 12.87
N LEU A 702 17.04 5.47 13.56
CA LEU A 702 16.15 6.57 13.18
C LEU A 702 16.43 7.07 11.76
N PHE A 703 17.71 7.25 11.41
CA PHE A 703 18.16 7.63 10.08
C PHE A 703 17.71 6.63 9.02
N THR A 704 17.84 5.33 9.28
CA THR A 704 17.41 4.25 8.37
C THR A 704 15.91 4.32 8.10
N LEU A 705 15.09 4.50 9.14
CA LEU A 705 13.64 4.63 8.99
C LEU A 705 13.25 5.91 8.22
N ILE A 706 13.90 7.04 8.49
CA ILE A 706 13.65 8.29 7.76
C ILE A 706 14.04 8.15 6.29
N ALA A 707 15.20 7.55 5.99
CA ALA A 707 15.65 7.35 4.62
C ALA A 707 14.68 6.46 3.82
N LEU A 708 14.27 5.32 4.39
CA LEU A 708 13.29 4.42 3.78
C LEU A 708 11.94 5.12 3.59
N SER A 709 11.48 5.83 4.61
CA SER A 709 10.26 6.65 4.55
C SER A 709 10.34 7.67 3.41
N MET A 710 11.42 8.44 3.32
CA MET A 710 11.61 9.44 2.26
C MET A 710 11.63 8.81 0.87
N TYR A 711 12.30 7.66 0.69
CA TYR A 711 12.35 6.95 -0.59
C TYR A 711 10.96 6.48 -1.05
N GLU A 712 10.17 5.95 -0.12
CA GLU A 712 8.81 5.46 -0.37
C GLU A 712 7.77 6.61 -0.44
N SER A 713 8.05 7.76 0.18
CA SER A 713 7.06 8.80 0.52
C SER A 713 6.35 9.54 -0.64
N GLU A 714 6.67 9.22 -1.90
CA GLU A 714 6.13 9.93 -3.06
C GLU A 714 5.44 9.04 -4.08
N ALA A 715 5.08 7.80 -3.71
CA ALA A 715 4.14 7.08 -4.55
C ALA A 715 2.77 7.76 -4.51
N PHE A 716 2.41 8.27 -5.68
CA PHE A 716 1.07 8.51 -6.18
C PHE A 716 -0.07 8.10 -5.23
N GLN A 717 -0.66 9.11 -4.56
CA GLN A 717 -1.76 8.97 -3.58
C GLN A 717 -3.12 8.62 -4.25
N VAL A 718 -3.15 7.54 -5.01
CA VAL A 718 -4.39 6.80 -5.29
C VAL A 718 -4.35 5.52 -4.46
N PRO A 719 -5.53 4.94 -4.12
CA PRO A 719 -5.64 3.71 -3.34
C PRO A 719 -4.90 2.47 -3.93
N TYR A 720 -4.18 2.64 -5.03
CA TYR A 720 -3.48 1.62 -5.81
C TYR A 720 -2.00 1.95 -6.03
N SER A 721 -1.36 2.56 -5.04
CA SER A 721 0.09 2.74 -5.11
C SER A 721 0.79 1.38 -5.01
N LYS A 722 1.92 1.22 -5.72
CA LYS A 722 2.85 0.07 -5.64
C LYS A 722 3.44 -0.16 -4.24
N LEU A 723 2.95 0.55 -3.22
CA LEU A 723 3.52 0.64 -1.88
C LEU A 723 2.62 0.02 -0.83
N SER A 724 1.58 -0.71 -1.22
CA SER A 724 0.79 -1.46 -0.25
C SER A 724 1.65 -2.59 0.31
N LEU A 725 2.36 -2.29 1.41
CA LEU A 725 3.10 -3.24 2.24
C LEU A 725 2.16 -4.21 2.98
N TYR A 726 0.85 -3.91 2.95
CA TYR A 726 -0.18 -4.68 3.61
C TYR A 726 -1.43 -4.75 2.74
N SER A 727 -1.53 -5.78 1.90
CA SER A 727 -2.84 -6.18 1.41
C SER A 727 -3.58 -6.87 2.56
N LYS A 728 -4.67 -6.26 3.09
CA LYS A 728 -5.62 -6.98 3.94
C LYS A 728 -5.91 -8.34 3.29
N GLU A 729 -5.75 -9.42 4.06
CA GLU A 729 -5.79 -10.80 3.58
C GLU A 729 -7.13 -11.10 2.89
N ARG A 730 -7.11 -11.07 1.56
CA ARG A 730 -8.15 -11.66 0.71
C ARG A 730 -7.44 -12.50 -0.33
N ASN A 731 -7.70 -13.79 -0.28
CA ASN A 731 -7.32 -14.71 -1.35
C ASN A 731 -8.60 -15.08 -2.11
N ILE A 732 -8.49 -15.13 -3.44
CA ILE A 732 -9.53 -15.65 -4.31
C ILE A 732 -9.25 -17.14 -4.46
N TYR A 733 -10.26 -17.98 -4.23
CA TYR A 733 -10.17 -19.42 -4.43
C TYR A 733 -10.81 -19.79 -5.77
N LEU A 734 -10.04 -20.48 -6.58
CA LEU A 734 -10.43 -21.01 -7.87
C LEU A 734 -10.87 -22.46 -7.68
N ASN A 735 -12.04 -22.81 -8.18
CA ASN A 735 -12.44 -24.20 -8.32
C ASN A 735 -12.13 -24.64 -9.75
N ILE A 736 -11.42 -25.74 -9.95
CA ILE A 736 -11.10 -26.31 -11.26
C ILE A 736 -11.54 -27.76 -11.29
N ASN A 737 -12.44 -28.10 -12.20
CA ASN A 737 -12.85 -29.47 -12.46
C ASN A 737 -11.79 -30.13 -13.35
N ARG A 738 -11.19 -31.23 -12.87
CA ARG A 738 -10.16 -31.97 -13.61
C ARG A 738 -10.47 -33.46 -13.60
N GLN A 739 -10.27 -34.09 -14.74
CA GLN A 739 -10.36 -35.53 -14.93
C GLN A 739 -9.03 -36.17 -14.52
N THR A 740 -9.07 -37.14 -13.63
CA THR A 740 -7.90 -37.93 -13.24
C THR A 740 -7.52 -38.91 -14.35
N ASN A 741 -6.33 -39.52 -14.24
CA ASN A 741 -5.87 -40.56 -15.18
C ASN A 741 -6.83 -41.78 -15.23
N GLU A 742 -7.65 -41.98 -14.20
CA GLU A 742 -8.65 -43.04 -14.09
C GLU A 742 -10.02 -42.64 -14.68
N GLY A 743 -10.12 -41.42 -15.24
CA GLY A 743 -11.34 -40.93 -15.88
C GLY A 743 -12.37 -40.31 -14.94
N LEU A 744 -12.11 -40.28 -13.62
CA LEU A 744 -12.98 -39.67 -12.61
C LEU A 744 -12.85 -38.14 -12.65
N LYS A 745 -13.98 -37.42 -12.59
CA LYS A 745 -13.98 -35.95 -12.47
C LYS A 745 -13.96 -35.55 -11.00
N SER A 746 -12.99 -34.74 -10.61
CA SER A 746 -12.90 -34.15 -9.28
C SER A 746 -12.79 -32.63 -9.39
N SER A 747 -13.40 -31.92 -8.42
CA SER A 747 -13.25 -30.48 -8.28
C SER A 747 -12.07 -30.21 -7.34
N TYR A 748 -11.11 -29.42 -7.83
CA TYR A 748 -9.93 -29.00 -7.10
C TYR A 748 -10.06 -27.54 -6.74
N ARG A 749 -9.72 -27.19 -5.50
CA ARG A 749 -9.77 -25.82 -5.01
C ARG A 749 -8.36 -25.29 -4.84
N PHE A 750 -8.05 -24.17 -5.50
CA PHE A 750 -6.73 -23.56 -5.52
C PHE A 750 -6.80 -22.09 -5.09
N PRO A 751 -5.95 -21.62 -4.18
CA PRO A 751 -5.81 -20.19 -3.95
C PRO A 751 -5.09 -19.53 -5.13
N LEU A 752 -5.59 -18.37 -5.57
CA LEU A 752 -5.06 -17.63 -6.73
C LEU A 752 -3.58 -17.33 -6.61
N ARG A 753 -3.13 -16.89 -5.43
CA ARG A 753 -1.75 -16.47 -5.22
C ARG A 753 -0.74 -17.60 -5.39
N THR A 754 -1.13 -18.84 -5.09
CA THR A 754 -0.31 -20.03 -5.36
C THR A 754 -0.12 -20.22 -6.85
N LEU A 755 -1.21 -20.12 -7.62
CA LEU A 755 -1.19 -20.28 -9.07
C LEU A 755 -0.41 -19.16 -9.79
N LEU A 756 -0.40 -17.95 -9.23
CA LEU A 756 0.36 -16.83 -9.79
C LEU A 756 1.87 -17.05 -9.74
N TYR A 757 2.39 -17.72 -8.70
CA TYR A 757 3.81 -18.08 -8.64
C TYR A 757 4.17 -19.11 -9.71
N GLU A 758 3.40 -20.21 -9.82
CA GLU A 758 3.57 -21.22 -10.86
C GLU A 758 3.51 -20.59 -12.27
N LEU A 759 2.56 -19.67 -12.49
CA LEU A 759 2.42 -18.94 -13.75
C LEU A 759 3.66 -18.11 -14.07
N VAL A 760 4.19 -17.37 -13.10
CA VAL A 760 5.38 -16.53 -13.28
C VAL A 760 6.62 -17.37 -13.58
N GLU A 761 6.84 -18.44 -12.81
CA GLU A 761 7.98 -19.33 -13.00
C GLU A 761 8.00 -19.97 -14.39
N PHE A 762 6.81 -20.27 -14.93
CA PHE A 762 6.68 -20.74 -16.30
C PHE A 762 6.93 -19.65 -17.33
N PHE A 763 6.27 -18.49 -17.20
CA PHE A 763 6.32 -17.43 -18.22
C PHE A 763 7.62 -16.60 -18.22
N ARG A 764 8.38 -16.54 -17.11
CA ARG A 764 9.60 -15.73 -17.02
C ARG A 764 10.68 -16.11 -18.03
N HIS A 765 10.65 -17.35 -18.51
CA HIS A 765 11.59 -17.92 -19.48
C HIS A 765 11.06 -17.88 -20.92
N LEU A 766 9.91 -17.27 -21.16
CA LEU A 766 9.30 -17.18 -22.49
C LEU A 766 9.49 -15.78 -23.09
N PRO A 767 9.59 -15.66 -24.42
CA PRO A 767 9.69 -14.35 -25.06
C PRO A 767 8.37 -13.59 -24.97
N GLY A 768 8.45 -12.26 -24.97
CA GLY A 768 7.29 -11.38 -25.12
C GLY A 768 6.98 -11.03 -26.57
N ASP A 769 5.73 -10.67 -26.84
CA ASP A 769 5.31 -10.04 -28.11
C ASP A 769 5.88 -8.62 -28.23
N LYS A 770 6.35 -8.22 -29.42
CA LYS A 770 6.79 -6.84 -29.67
C LYS A 770 5.63 -5.88 -29.84
N GLU A 771 4.51 -6.38 -30.34
CA GLU A 771 3.28 -5.63 -30.36
C GLU A 771 2.67 -5.77 -28.97
N VAL A 772 2.64 -4.68 -28.22
CA VAL A 772 2.08 -4.67 -26.87
C VAL A 772 0.64 -4.14 -26.85
N SER A 773 0.30 -3.32 -27.85
CA SER A 773 -1.02 -2.74 -28.13
C SER A 773 -1.88 -3.59 -29.03
#